data_AF-A0A1N6GQC5-F1
#
_entry.id   AF-A0A1N6GQC5-F1
#
_cell.length_a   1.000
_cell.length_b   1.000
_cell.length_c   1.000
_cell.angle_alpha   90.00
_cell.angle_beta   90.00
_cell.angle_gamma   90.00
#
_symmetry.space_group_name_H-M   'P 1'
#
loop_
_entity.id
_entity.type
_entity.pdbx_description
1 polymer ?
#
loop_
_entity_poly.entity_id
_entity_poly.type
_entity_poly.pdbx_seq_one_letter_code
_entity_poly.pdbx_strand_id
1 'polypeptide(L)'
;MRCFLILLIAFLCACTESNHASWQDGPDVNIAVDSLSGMLRISSKGAVRLGTNDASAKSNERPQMRVELDYDFSIGRYEVRCDEFNALMKPAIGLTLKCLYGKNPATDLTYYDAVLFANERSKSEGFDTAYTYANAQFDAENHCTNLEGFVFHPEKKAYRLPTEAEWVLVAGANWNTAEGWVAENSDYQLHEVCSRTNNTARVCDMIGNAMEWVNDWNGNFRDTVLTNYVGAPDGGTLGLRVVKGGCFRNSVKTINSYNRGDVYTVTSATRADYVGFRLAFGEIPNPVWMGSNGNAASSRITALANASLLRSLIGTSKAKLAFRNDVTGNLAYIDFSSAVPSVIEIEDTLEMYHPEISPDGKRVAFCTKIEGIAGTSEVYVRDLNAKGSNLVKLNVPSAAIPRWRVLPNGDTVIVYVTDVGNNKDDAVFMTNSTWQVKFANGQFGMPEKLMDGAFHGGISEDNMLAVTGARLLRAHIALNGQSPAIGTNVVWYGGEQACNASLAKDSSKRTLFLDFGGVTGQTFAGTSYITHERLLVADSSGNLVHSVGAPSGFTFDHSEWASGIGNIAVATLTNVNGAHPKIVMVNLLDDSVIDLVEGDELWHPSLWVKKGMNVGDDIVIDLDSAGVYFKDGQDWAHVSLGYKMSMLWKYKDDIEILCVGSSRTENSLMVTALTSGFALNTGHSGNDMNASLYVAENYGLNHLSKLKFIVVSIDLDLWHNSSEYTEILMANTPGFVYDANHGFWVSGIPDWFLDAVEESSQYSEIARTIYEPTRGFFSDNGVAWGPATVEFDSSWGGATGDAKIKWNLERIKNFIIKTAPLGVKVVGVVFPQNPGYRETGAWGRYGPRRSKAMAVLDSLNRYQSEYPHFRLLDENKNGYHDYGDECALNTDHLSIQGASKVTLRLDSLLRTMK
;
A
#
# COMPACT_ATOMS: atom_id res chain seq x y z
N MET A 1 -58.88 -52.31 24.66
CA MET A 1 -59.28 -51.05 23.99
C MET A 1 -58.05 -50.17 23.93
N ARG A 2 -57.66 -49.79 22.71
CA ARG A 2 -56.31 -49.38 22.32
C ARG A 2 -56.04 -47.89 22.57
N CYS A 3 -54.99 -47.62 23.33
CA CYS A 3 -54.07 -46.50 23.16
C CYS A 3 -52.65 -47.11 23.20
N PHE A 4 -51.75 -46.71 22.30
CA PHE A 4 -50.32 -46.40 22.51
C PHE A 4 -49.57 -46.30 21.15
N LEU A 5 -49.01 -45.10 20.91
CA LEU A 5 -47.61 -44.79 20.56
C LEU A 5 -47.00 -45.01 19.13
N ILE A 6 -46.15 -44.02 18.76
CA ILE A 6 -44.98 -43.97 17.84
C ILE A 6 -45.30 -43.76 16.33
N LEU A 7 -44.96 -42.65 15.65
CA LEU A 7 -43.67 -42.02 15.21
C LEU A 7 -43.06 -42.62 13.91
N LEU A 8 -42.57 -41.71 13.04
CA LEU A 8 -41.62 -41.82 11.92
C LEU A 8 -42.09 -41.76 10.44
N ILE A 9 -41.51 -40.75 9.76
CA ILE A 9 -40.94 -40.71 8.39
C ILE A 9 -41.94 -40.57 7.23
N ALA A 10 -41.73 -39.77 6.17
CA ALA A 10 -40.75 -38.76 5.77
C ALA A 10 -41.08 -38.36 4.31
N PHE A 11 -40.70 -37.14 3.91
CA PHE A 11 -40.29 -36.72 2.55
C PHE A 11 -41.27 -36.91 1.36
N LEU A 12 -41.76 -35.80 0.80
CA LEU A 12 -41.38 -35.27 -0.53
C LEU A 12 -42.30 -34.11 -0.98
N CYS A 13 -41.72 -33.22 -1.78
CA CYS A 13 -42.31 -32.08 -2.52
C CYS A 13 -42.32 -30.73 -1.80
N ALA A 14 -41.15 -30.07 -1.79
CA ALA A 14 -41.05 -28.63 -1.90
C ALA A 14 -40.63 -28.28 -3.34
N CYS A 15 -41.52 -27.61 -4.07
CA CYS A 15 -41.23 -26.82 -5.27
C CYS A 15 -41.91 -25.46 -5.03
N THR A 16 -41.11 -24.44 -4.74
CA THR A 16 -40.85 -23.27 -5.61
C THR A 16 -42.05 -22.37 -5.81
N GLU A 17 -42.12 -21.29 -5.02
CA GLU A 17 -42.53 -19.99 -5.55
C GLU A 17 -41.38 -19.01 -5.37
N SER A 18 -40.72 -18.73 -6.49
CA SER A 18 -39.77 -17.65 -6.68
C SER A 18 -40.54 -16.34 -6.78
N ASN A 19 -40.71 -15.64 -5.65
CA ASN A 19 -41.09 -14.23 -5.68
C ASN A 19 -39.83 -13.39 -5.95
N HIS A 20 -39.65 -13.02 -7.21
CA HIS A 20 -38.87 -11.84 -7.59
C HIS A 20 -39.51 -10.61 -6.92
N ALA A 21 -38.99 -10.20 -5.76
CA ALA A 21 -39.25 -8.87 -5.23
C ALA A 21 -38.40 -7.87 -6.01
N SER A 22 -39.01 -7.20 -6.98
CA SER A 22 -38.51 -5.96 -7.54
C SER A 22 -38.57 -4.88 -6.44
N TRP A 23 -37.42 -4.50 -5.90
CA TRP A 23 -37.35 -3.47 -4.85
C TRP A 23 -37.49 -2.09 -5.47
N GLN A 24 -38.61 -1.43 -5.14
CA GLN A 24 -39.00 -0.13 -5.67
C GLN A 24 -39.20 0.93 -4.56
N ASP A 25 -38.56 0.78 -3.39
CA ASP A 25 -38.51 1.80 -2.34
C ASP A 25 -37.04 2.09 -2.00
N GLY A 26 -36.50 3.15 -2.61
CA GLY A 26 -35.20 3.73 -2.22
C GLY A 26 -35.28 4.40 -0.84
N PRO A 27 -34.16 4.84 -0.25
CA PRO A 27 -34.19 5.64 0.97
C PRO A 27 -35.01 6.92 0.74
N ASP A 28 -35.90 7.26 1.68
CA ASP A 28 -36.62 8.54 1.68
C ASP A 28 -35.62 9.67 1.94
N VAL A 29 -35.15 10.30 0.86
CA VAL A 29 -34.19 11.41 0.90
C VAL A 29 -34.89 12.67 0.43
N ASN A 30 -34.91 13.70 1.28
CA ASN A 30 -35.40 15.01 0.88
C ASN A 30 -34.27 15.79 0.19
N ILE A 31 -34.50 16.16 -1.07
CA ILE A 31 -33.55 16.86 -1.93
C ILE A 31 -34.13 18.25 -2.25
N ALA A 32 -33.36 19.29 -1.94
CA ALA A 32 -33.72 20.68 -2.23
C ALA A 32 -32.57 21.40 -2.94
N VAL A 33 -32.89 22.50 -3.63
CA VAL A 33 -31.86 23.39 -4.19
C VAL A 33 -31.09 24.05 -3.05
N ASP A 34 -29.76 24.03 -3.12
CA ASP A 34 -28.92 24.69 -2.13
C ASP A 34 -28.66 26.17 -2.49
N SER A 35 -28.29 26.96 -1.49
CA SER A 35 -27.66 28.26 -1.67
C SER A 35 -26.30 28.21 -2.37
N LEU A 36 -25.60 27.08 -2.28
CA LEU A 36 -24.34 26.83 -2.97
C LEU A 36 -24.57 26.56 -4.46
N SER A 37 -23.86 27.30 -5.32
CA SER A 37 -24.04 27.23 -6.77
C SER A 37 -23.81 25.81 -7.31
N GLY A 38 -24.80 25.28 -8.04
CA GLY A 38 -24.74 23.95 -8.65
C GLY A 38 -24.89 22.76 -7.68
N MET A 39 -25.18 23.01 -6.40
CA MET A 39 -25.34 21.98 -5.37
C MET A 39 -26.82 21.78 -5.00
N LEU A 40 -27.14 20.57 -4.54
CA LEU A 40 -28.42 20.22 -3.94
C LEU A 40 -28.22 19.83 -2.47
N ARG A 41 -29.09 20.34 -1.60
CA ARG A 41 -29.11 20.02 -0.18
C ARG A 41 -29.80 18.68 0.03
N ILE A 42 -29.13 17.80 0.76
CA ILE A 42 -29.59 16.46 1.11
C ILE A 42 -29.89 16.45 2.60
N SER A 43 -31.17 16.34 2.97
CA SER A 43 -31.55 16.11 4.36
C SER A 43 -31.48 14.62 4.66
N SER A 44 -30.53 14.24 5.51
CA SER A 44 -30.09 12.86 5.70
C SER A 44 -30.32 12.45 7.15
N LYS A 45 -31.38 11.65 7.33
CA LYS A 45 -31.63 10.78 8.50
C LYS A 45 -31.99 9.41 7.96
N GLY A 46 -31.04 8.81 7.24
CA GLY A 46 -31.26 7.65 6.41
C GLY A 46 -30.22 6.56 6.67
N ALA A 47 -30.58 5.33 6.32
CA ALA A 47 -29.65 4.21 6.31
C ALA A 47 -29.45 3.73 4.87
N VAL A 48 -28.19 3.54 4.48
CA VAL A 48 -27.81 2.94 3.21
C VAL A 48 -27.22 1.56 3.41
N ARG A 49 -27.24 0.77 2.34
CA ARG A 49 -26.58 -0.53 2.29
C ARG A 49 -25.42 -0.43 1.30
N LEU A 50 -24.21 -0.52 1.83
CA LEU A 50 -23.00 -0.66 1.02
C LEU A 50 -22.77 -2.13 0.71
N GLY A 51 -22.26 -2.43 -0.49
CA GLY A 51 -22.01 -3.81 -0.92
C GLY A 51 -23.28 -4.65 -1.13
N THR A 52 -23.08 -5.96 -1.32
CA THR A 52 -24.13 -6.94 -1.60
C THR A 52 -23.85 -8.28 -0.93
N ASN A 53 -24.90 -9.10 -0.78
CA ASN A 53 -24.79 -10.50 -0.35
C ASN A 53 -24.88 -11.48 -1.53
N ASP A 54 -24.97 -10.98 -2.76
CA ASP A 54 -24.96 -11.81 -3.96
C ASP A 54 -23.62 -12.54 -4.08
N ALA A 55 -23.63 -13.88 -4.06
CA ALA A 55 -22.42 -14.70 -4.11
C ALA A 55 -21.62 -14.54 -5.41
N SER A 56 -22.24 -14.04 -6.48
CA SER A 56 -21.59 -13.78 -7.77
C SER A 56 -20.85 -12.43 -7.83
N ALA A 57 -21.04 -11.54 -6.85
CA ALA A 57 -20.35 -10.26 -6.77
C ALA A 57 -18.89 -10.41 -6.34
N LYS A 58 -18.07 -9.39 -6.66
CA LYS A 58 -16.63 -9.39 -6.31
C LYS A 58 -16.46 -9.51 -4.80
N SER A 59 -15.38 -10.14 -4.34
CA SER A 59 -15.10 -10.35 -2.92
C SER A 59 -15.05 -9.02 -2.12
N ASN A 60 -14.51 -7.96 -2.72
CA ASN A 60 -14.43 -6.61 -2.13
C ASN A 60 -15.75 -5.81 -2.16
N GLU A 61 -16.79 -6.35 -2.79
CA GLU A 61 -18.16 -5.78 -2.80
C GLU A 61 -19.08 -6.51 -1.79
N ARG A 62 -18.52 -7.44 -1.02
CA ARG A 62 -19.24 -8.31 -0.07
C ARG A 62 -18.59 -8.27 1.32
N PRO A 63 -19.34 -8.59 2.39
CA PRO A 63 -20.80 -8.72 2.43
C PRO A 63 -21.48 -7.35 2.33
N GLN A 64 -22.82 -7.35 2.34
CA GLN A 64 -23.58 -6.13 2.52
C GLN A 64 -23.37 -5.56 3.94
N MET A 65 -23.15 -4.25 4.03
CA MET A 65 -22.94 -3.51 5.27
C MET A 65 -23.95 -2.37 5.40
N ARG A 66 -24.51 -2.14 6.60
CA ARG A 66 -25.46 -1.06 6.85
C ARG A 66 -24.72 0.17 7.37
N VAL A 67 -24.98 1.34 6.77
CA VAL A 67 -24.43 2.63 7.21
C VAL A 67 -25.56 3.60 7.48
N GLU A 68 -25.58 4.21 8.66
CA GLU A 68 -26.52 5.25 9.04
C GLU A 68 -25.86 6.62 8.89
N LEU A 69 -26.55 7.55 8.23
CA LEU A 69 -26.12 8.93 8.07
C LEU A 69 -27.08 9.82 8.87
N ASP A 70 -26.53 10.53 9.85
CA ASP A 70 -27.30 11.35 10.80
C ASP A 70 -27.11 12.87 10.63
N TYR A 71 -26.44 13.26 9.54
CA TYR A 71 -26.12 14.64 9.20
C TYR A 71 -26.62 15.01 7.81
N ASP A 72 -26.86 16.30 7.61
CA ASP A 72 -27.24 16.87 6.32
C ASP A 72 -25.99 17.37 5.58
N PHE A 73 -25.91 17.11 4.29
CA PHE A 73 -24.82 17.56 3.42
C PHE A 73 -25.37 18.13 2.11
N SER A 74 -24.49 18.66 1.28
CA SER A 74 -24.85 19.13 -0.06
C SER A 74 -24.04 18.37 -1.09
N ILE A 75 -24.62 18.05 -2.25
CA ILE A 75 -23.96 17.30 -3.33
C ILE A 75 -24.16 17.99 -4.68
N GLY A 76 -23.16 17.93 -5.54
CA GLY A 76 -23.20 18.48 -6.89
C GLY A 76 -24.32 17.82 -7.69
N ARG A 77 -25.12 18.64 -8.37
CA ARG A 77 -26.24 18.15 -9.18
C ARG A 77 -25.78 17.24 -10.32
N TYR A 78 -24.61 17.54 -10.90
CA TYR A 78 -23.99 16.84 -12.02
C TYR A 78 -22.52 16.55 -11.73
N GLU A 79 -21.88 15.71 -12.56
CA GLU A 79 -20.43 15.55 -12.58
C GLU A 79 -19.75 16.89 -12.90
N VAL A 80 -18.63 17.22 -12.25
CA VAL A 80 -17.91 18.48 -12.52
C VAL A 80 -17.64 18.60 -14.01
N ARG A 81 -18.03 19.73 -14.62
CA ARG A 81 -17.86 19.89 -16.06
C ARG A 81 -16.42 20.20 -16.43
N CYS A 82 -16.05 19.84 -17.64
CA CYS A 82 -14.70 20.08 -18.16
C CYS A 82 -14.36 21.58 -18.24
N ASP A 83 -15.35 22.44 -18.54
CA ASP A 83 -15.19 23.90 -18.52
C ASP A 83 -14.98 24.47 -17.11
N GLU A 84 -15.76 24.04 -16.13
CA GLU A 84 -15.62 24.39 -14.71
C GLU A 84 -14.25 23.96 -14.17
N PHE A 85 -13.83 22.73 -14.48
CA PHE A 85 -12.53 22.21 -14.09
C PHE A 85 -11.38 23.07 -14.64
N ASN A 86 -11.36 23.28 -15.95
CA ASN A 86 -10.29 24.02 -16.62
C ASN A 86 -10.25 25.50 -16.21
N ALA A 87 -11.39 26.11 -15.90
CA ALA A 87 -11.45 27.49 -15.42
C ALA A 87 -10.75 27.66 -14.07
N LEU A 88 -10.83 26.67 -13.18
CA LEU A 88 -10.25 26.72 -11.84
C LEU A 88 -8.81 26.18 -11.78
N MET A 89 -8.53 25.04 -12.43
CA MET A 89 -7.26 24.33 -12.25
C MET A 89 -6.12 24.87 -13.11
N LYS A 90 -6.43 25.42 -14.28
CA LYS A 90 -5.42 26.04 -15.15
C LYS A 90 -4.67 27.19 -14.45
N PRO A 91 -5.34 28.16 -13.80
CA PRO A 91 -4.63 29.19 -13.05
C PRO A 91 -4.01 28.68 -11.73
N ALA A 92 -4.58 27.64 -11.11
CA ALA A 92 -4.11 27.14 -9.81
C ALA A 92 -2.83 26.29 -9.91
N ILE A 93 -2.80 25.32 -10.84
CA ILE A 93 -1.69 24.34 -10.98
C ILE A 93 -1.23 24.12 -12.43
N GLY A 94 -1.79 24.83 -13.40
CA GLY A 94 -1.40 24.69 -14.82
C GLY A 94 -2.04 23.50 -15.55
N LEU A 95 -2.84 22.67 -14.88
CA LEU A 95 -3.52 21.52 -15.47
C LEU A 95 -4.66 21.98 -16.39
N THR A 96 -4.76 21.38 -17.58
CA THR A 96 -5.87 21.60 -18.54
C THR A 96 -6.27 20.27 -19.18
N LEU A 97 -7.50 19.84 -18.92
CA LEU A 97 -8.07 18.63 -19.49
C LEU A 97 -8.48 18.83 -20.96
N LYS A 98 -8.34 17.77 -21.75
CA LYS A 98 -8.75 17.75 -23.17
C LYS A 98 -10.26 17.50 -23.28
N CYS A 99 -11.03 18.58 -23.35
CA CYS A 99 -12.49 18.48 -23.51
C CYS A 99 -12.88 18.22 -24.98
N LEU A 100 -13.74 17.23 -25.24
CA LEU A 100 -14.49 17.16 -26.52
C LEU A 100 -15.44 18.35 -26.65
N TYR A 101 -16.20 18.61 -25.58
CA TYR A 101 -17.08 19.78 -25.41
C TYR A 101 -17.00 20.24 -23.95
N GLY A 102 -17.03 21.56 -23.71
CA GLY A 102 -16.85 22.12 -22.37
C GLY A 102 -17.88 21.65 -21.33
N LYS A 103 -19.09 21.28 -21.78
CA LYS A 103 -20.17 20.85 -20.89
C LYS A 103 -20.21 19.34 -20.59
N ASN A 104 -19.30 18.56 -21.16
CA ASN A 104 -19.14 17.16 -20.79
C ASN A 104 -18.50 17.05 -19.39
N PRO A 105 -18.61 15.90 -18.71
CA PRO A 105 -17.87 15.64 -17.49
C PRO A 105 -16.36 15.86 -17.68
N ALA A 106 -15.71 16.38 -16.66
CA ALA A 106 -14.26 16.37 -16.55
C ALA A 106 -13.79 14.93 -16.29
N THR A 107 -13.12 14.33 -17.27
CA THR A 107 -12.52 12.99 -17.19
C THR A 107 -11.03 13.02 -17.55
N ASP A 108 -10.36 11.86 -17.52
CA ASP A 108 -8.91 11.75 -17.70
C ASP A 108 -8.13 12.52 -16.63
N LEU A 109 -8.53 12.34 -15.36
CA LEU A 109 -7.92 12.99 -14.19
C LEU A 109 -7.70 11.99 -13.05
N THR A 110 -6.69 12.25 -12.22
CA THR A 110 -6.37 11.43 -11.05
C THR A 110 -7.30 11.74 -9.89
N TYR A 111 -7.38 10.87 -8.88
CA TYR A 111 -8.06 11.19 -7.62
C TYR A 111 -7.47 12.47 -7.00
N TYR A 112 -6.15 12.65 -7.08
CA TYR A 112 -5.47 13.82 -6.54
C TYR A 112 -5.86 15.11 -7.26
N ASP A 113 -6.06 15.07 -8.58
CA ASP A 113 -6.57 16.22 -9.34
C ASP A 113 -7.96 16.64 -8.84
N ALA A 114 -8.85 15.66 -8.60
CA ALA A 114 -10.20 15.90 -8.08
C ALA A 114 -10.19 16.48 -6.65
N VAL A 115 -9.29 15.98 -5.80
CA VAL A 115 -9.04 16.50 -4.45
C VAL A 115 -8.52 17.94 -4.48
N LEU A 116 -7.55 18.23 -5.34
CA LEU A 116 -7.01 19.58 -5.49
C LEU A 116 -8.08 20.53 -6.00
N PHE A 117 -8.93 20.11 -6.94
CA PHE A 117 -10.09 20.89 -7.39
C PHE A 117 -11.06 21.22 -6.24
N ALA A 118 -11.37 20.24 -5.38
CA ALA A 118 -12.24 20.47 -4.23
C ALA A 118 -11.64 21.51 -3.25
N ASN A 119 -10.34 21.43 -2.99
CA ASN A 119 -9.63 22.41 -2.17
C ASN A 119 -9.62 23.81 -2.80
N GLU A 120 -9.30 23.92 -4.10
CA GLU A 120 -9.31 25.21 -4.80
C GLU A 120 -10.72 25.81 -4.86
N ARG A 121 -11.76 24.98 -5.00
CA ARG A 121 -13.13 25.46 -4.95
C ARG A 121 -13.47 26.01 -3.57
N SER A 122 -13.11 25.30 -2.50
CA SER A 122 -13.26 25.78 -1.12
C SER A 122 -12.59 27.14 -0.91
N LYS A 123 -11.32 27.28 -1.32
CA LYS A 123 -10.59 28.55 -1.22
C LYS A 123 -11.25 29.67 -2.01
N SER A 124 -11.71 29.39 -3.23
CA SER A 124 -12.34 30.39 -4.10
C SER A 124 -13.66 30.93 -3.55
N GLU A 125 -14.35 30.14 -2.72
CA GLU A 125 -15.62 30.50 -2.09
C GLU A 125 -15.46 30.87 -0.59
N GLY A 126 -14.23 30.95 -0.08
CA GLY A 126 -13.92 31.44 1.28
C GLY A 126 -14.10 30.42 2.40
N PHE A 127 -14.02 29.13 2.10
CA PHE A 127 -14.11 28.02 3.07
C PHE A 127 -12.72 27.46 3.45
N ASP A 128 -12.68 26.68 4.54
CA ASP A 128 -11.52 25.85 4.90
C ASP A 128 -11.36 24.71 3.87
N THR A 129 -10.25 23.98 3.88
CA THR A 129 -9.99 22.85 2.98
C THR A 129 -10.27 21.51 3.63
N ALA A 130 -10.88 20.57 2.90
CA ALA A 130 -11.12 19.22 3.38
C ALA A 130 -9.86 18.33 3.34
N TYR A 131 -8.80 18.75 2.65
CA TYR A 131 -7.61 17.95 2.47
C TYR A 131 -6.34 18.75 2.76
N THR A 132 -5.39 18.15 3.48
CA THR A 132 -4.03 18.70 3.67
C THR A 132 -2.99 17.75 3.12
N TYR A 133 -1.83 18.30 2.76
CA TYR A 133 -0.66 17.57 2.29
C TYR A 133 0.58 18.44 2.53
N ALA A 134 1.73 17.81 2.67
CA ALA A 134 3.02 18.47 2.83
C ALA A 134 3.59 18.91 1.48
N ASN A 135 3.45 18.07 0.45
CA ASN A 135 3.99 18.32 -0.89
C ASN A 135 3.15 17.63 -1.98
N ALA A 136 3.21 18.14 -3.21
CA ALA A 136 2.52 17.59 -4.38
C ALA A 136 3.51 17.29 -5.51
N GLN A 137 3.37 16.13 -6.15
CA GLN A 137 4.16 15.72 -7.30
C GLN A 137 3.28 15.65 -8.55
N PHE A 138 3.83 16.08 -9.68
CA PHE A 138 3.11 16.19 -10.95
C PHE A 138 3.83 15.47 -12.08
N ASP A 139 3.07 14.91 -13.02
CA ASP A 139 3.61 14.36 -14.27
C ASP A 139 3.92 15.45 -15.31
N ALA A 140 4.40 15.04 -16.50
CA ALA A 140 4.75 15.95 -17.58
C ALA A 140 3.53 16.71 -18.16
N GLU A 141 2.32 16.21 -17.93
CA GLU A 141 1.06 16.85 -18.33
C GLU A 141 0.43 17.69 -17.20
N ASN A 142 1.12 17.84 -16.06
CA ASN A 142 0.69 18.51 -14.83
C ASN A 142 -0.45 17.81 -14.06
N HIS A 143 -0.69 16.51 -14.29
CA HIS A 143 -1.56 15.74 -13.40
C HIS A 143 -0.84 15.46 -12.09
N CYS A 144 -1.55 15.61 -10.97
CA CYS A 144 -1.01 15.27 -9.66
C CYS A 144 -0.95 13.74 -9.52
N THR A 145 0.26 13.21 -9.34
CA THR A 145 0.52 11.76 -9.22
C THR A 145 0.73 11.33 -7.78
N ASN A 146 1.02 12.26 -6.88
CA ASN A 146 1.20 11.97 -5.45
C ASN A 146 0.97 13.22 -4.59
N LEU A 147 0.30 13.04 -3.46
CA LEU A 147 0.21 14.02 -2.37
C LEU A 147 0.87 13.44 -1.12
N GLU A 148 2.03 13.98 -0.78
CA GLU A 148 2.82 13.56 0.38
C GLU A 148 2.18 14.06 1.68
N GLY A 149 2.10 13.21 2.71
CA GLY A 149 1.39 13.54 3.95
C GLY A 149 -0.08 13.86 3.72
N PHE A 150 -0.72 13.19 2.76
CA PHE A 150 -2.13 13.42 2.42
C PHE A 150 -3.06 13.02 3.57
N VAL A 151 -3.88 13.97 4.02
CA VAL A 151 -4.84 13.80 5.12
C VAL A 151 -6.20 14.36 4.71
N PHE A 152 -7.27 13.59 4.93
CA PHE A 152 -8.67 14.03 4.72
C PHE A 152 -9.29 14.45 6.05
N HIS A 153 -9.78 15.68 6.15
CA HIS A 153 -10.40 16.28 7.35
C HIS A 153 -11.92 16.37 7.20
N PRO A 154 -12.66 15.25 7.40
CA PRO A 154 -14.12 15.21 7.25
C PRO A 154 -14.88 16.19 8.14
N GLU A 155 -14.29 16.59 9.26
CA GLU A 155 -14.87 17.52 10.22
C GLU A 155 -14.84 18.98 9.75
N LYS A 156 -14.17 19.27 8.63
CA LYS A 156 -14.11 20.61 8.06
C LYS A 156 -15.33 20.90 7.21
N LYS A 157 -15.90 22.09 7.40
CA LYS A 157 -16.95 22.63 6.54
C LYS A 157 -16.34 23.14 5.22
N ALA A 158 -16.17 22.22 4.27
CA ALA A 158 -15.45 22.43 3.02
C ALA A 158 -16.09 21.65 1.84
N TYR A 159 -15.69 21.99 0.61
CA TYR A 159 -15.90 21.12 -0.55
C TYR A 159 -14.96 19.91 -0.48
N ARG A 160 -15.50 18.75 -0.84
CA ARG A 160 -14.81 17.45 -0.86
C ARG A 160 -15.42 16.53 -1.90
N LEU A 161 -14.81 15.39 -2.14
CA LEU A 161 -15.49 14.29 -2.82
C LEU A 161 -16.58 13.70 -1.89
N PRO A 162 -17.70 13.21 -2.42
CA PRO A 162 -18.70 12.50 -1.61
C PRO A 162 -18.09 11.22 -1.04
N THR A 163 -18.54 10.79 0.13
CA THR A 163 -18.24 9.43 0.60
C THR A 163 -18.99 8.39 -0.24
N GLU A 164 -18.54 7.14 -0.22
CA GLU A 164 -19.26 6.03 -0.85
C GLU A 164 -20.69 5.92 -0.28
N ALA A 165 -20.85 6.13 1.03
CA ALA A 165 -22.15 6.13 1.69
C ALA A 165 -23.08 7.26 1.22
N GLU A 166 -22.56 8.49 1.13
CA GLU A 166 -23.32 9.64 0.61
C GLU A 166 -23.71 9.43 -0.86
N TRP A 167 -22.78 8.93 -1.67
CA TRP A 167 -23.03 8.65 -3.09
C TRP A 167 -24.14 7.61 -3.25
N VAL A 168 -24.08 6.50 -2.51
CA VAL A 168 -25.08 5.43 -2.57
C VAL A 168 -26.44 5.90 -2.03
N LEU A 169 -26.47 6.78 -1.01
CA LEU A 169 -27.71 7.37 -0.51
C LEU A 169 -28.44 8.12 -1.64
N VAL A 170 -27.71 9.00 -2.31
CA VAL A 170 -28.25 9.85 -3.38
C VAL A 170 -28.63 9.02 -4.61
N ALA A 171 -27.78 8.08 -5.02
CA ALA A 171 -28.05 7.22 -6.15
C ALA A 171 -29.28 6.31 -5.91
N GLY A 172 -29.42 5.79 -4.68
CA GLY A 172 -30.52 4.91 -4.29
C GLY A 172 -31.89 5.59 -4.29
N ALA A 173 -31.95 6.91 -4.09
CA ALA A 173 -33.21 7.66 -4.14
C ALA A 173 -33.84 7.68 -5.55
N ASN A 174 -33.05 7.49 -6.62
CA ASN A 174 -33.55 7.41 -7.99
C ASN A 174 -32.63 6.54 -8.89
N TRP A 175 -32.52 5.26 -8.56
CA TRP A 175 -31.72 4.33 -9.37
C TRP A 175 -32.47 3.88 -10.63
N ASN A 176 -32.35 4.64 -11.72
CA ASN A 176 -33.02 4.36 -12.99
C ASN A 176 -32.02 4.27 -14.15
N THR A 177 -31.67 3.05 -14.58
CA THR A 177 -30.70 2.82 -15.65
C THR A 177 -31.16 3.33 -17.03
N ALA A 178 -32.46 3.57 -17.23
CA ALA A 178 -32.98 4.15 -18.47
C ALA A 178 -32.62 5.64 -18.64
N GLU A 179 -32.26 6.32 -17.54
CA GLU A 179 -31.85 7.73 -17.54
C GLU A 179 -30.33 7.91 -17.73
N GLY A 180 -29.54 6.82 -17.76
CA GLY A 180 -28.08 6.88 -17.92
C GLY A 180 -27.57 6.86 -19.36
N TRP A 181 -26.36 7.39 -19.56
CA TRP A 181 -25.56 7.20 -20.78
C TRP A 181 -24.69 5.96 -20.64
N VAL A 182 -24.97 4.91 -21.41
CA VAL A 182 -24.42 3.55 -21.27
C VAL A 182 -24.04 2.99 -22.63
N ALA A 183 -23.32 1.85 -22.68
CA ALA A 183 -22.78 1.30 -23.93
C ALA A 183 -23.84 1.11 -25.02
N GLU A 184 -25.08 0.78 -24.61
CA GLU A 184 -26.20 0.54 -25.50
C GLU A 184 -26.74 1.80 -26.18
N ASN A 185 -26.43 3.01 -25.68
CA ASN A 185 -27.05 4.26 -26.15
C ASN A 185 -26.10 5.47 -26.26
N SER A 186 -24.85 5.34 -25.83
CA SER A 186 -23.91 6.46 -25.74
C SER A 186 -23.11 6.69 -27.02
N ASP A 187 -23.11 5.73 -27.96
CA ASP A 187 -22.17 5.64 -29.07
C ASP A 187 -20.69 5.58 -28.61
N TYR A 188 -20.44 5.02 -27.42
CA TYR A 188 -19.13 4.92 -26.79
C TYR A 188 -18.43 6.29 -26.62
N GLN A 189 -19.18 7.33 -26.25
CA GLN A 189 -18.66 8.67 -25.96
C GLN A 189 -19.36 9.34 -24.77
N LEU A 190 -18.70 10.33 -24.18
CA LEU A 190 -19.25 11.23 -23.15
C LEU A 190 -20.30 12.18 -23.72
N HIS A 191 -21.30 12.53 -22.91
CA HIS A 191 -22.37 13.45 -23.27
C HIS A 191 -22.44 14.66 -22.32
N GLU A 192 -23.17 15.71 -22.74
CA GLU A 192 -23.43 16.89 -21.90
C GLU A 192 -24.12 16.44 -20.60
N VAL A 193 -23.66 16.97 -19.46
CA VAL A 193 -24.24 16.63 -18.15
C VAL A 193 -25.73 16.96 -18.06
N CYS A 194 -26.48 16.13 -17.35
CA CYS A 194 -27.93 16.13 -17.20
C CYS A 194 -28.73 16.05 -18.53
N SER A 195 -28.12 15.69 -19.67
CA SER A 195 -28.82 15.67 -20.97
C SER A 195 -29.92 14.60 -21.08
N ARG A 196 -29.98 13.65 -20.14
CA ARG A 196 -31.07 12.66 -20.04
C ARG A 196 -32.02 12.85 -18.86
N THR A 197 -31.78 13.85 -18.01
CA THR A 197 -32.59 14.11 -16.81
C THR A 197 -33.16 15.54 -16.82
N ASN A 198 -34.45 15.67 -17.09
CA ASN A 198 -35.12 16.98 -17.19
C ASN A 198 -35.49 17.62 -15.84
N ASN A 199 -35.31 16.92 -14.72
CA ASN A 199 -35.70 17.42 -13.40
C ASN A 199 -34.55 18.18 -12.72
N THR A 200 -34.75 19.46 -12.42
CA THR A 200 -33.75 20.32 -11.77
C THR A 200 -33.62 20.12 -10.27
N ALA A 201 -34.60 19.47 -9.63
CA ALA A 201 -34.56 19.09 -8.21
C ALA A 201 -33.96 17.69 -7.98
N ARG A 202 -33.26 17.14 -8.97
CA ARG A 202 -32.62 15.82 -8.89
C ARG A 202 -31.15 15.91 -9.27
N VAL A 203 -30.37 15.05 -8.62
CA VAL A 203 -29.02 14.71 -9.04
C VAL A 203 -29.12 13.85 -10.30
N CYS A 204 -28.37 14.22 -11.34
CA CYS A 204 -28.36 13.54 -12.63
C CYS A 204 -27.05 12.74 -12.80
N ASP A 205 -27.05 11.84 -13.78
CA ASP A 205 -25.88 11.07 -14.21
C ASP A 205 -25.22 10.22 -13.11
N MET A 206 -25.99 9.78 -12.10
CA MET A 206 -25.51 8.80 -11.11
C MET A 206 -25.29 7.39 -11.73
N ILE A 207 -25.70 7.18 -12.99
CA ILE A 207 -25.55 5.94 -13.75
C ILE A 207 -25.01 6.29 -15.13
N GLY A 208 -23.85 5.75 -15.47
CA GLY A 208 -23.24 5.96 -16.78
C GLY A 208 -22.62 7.36 -16.94
N ASN A 209 -22.49 7.82 -18.18
CA ASN A 209 -21.72 9.01 -18.55
C ASN A 209 -20.25 8.89 -18.08
N ALA A 210 -19.84 9.50 -16.98
CA ALA A 210 -18.55 9.24 -16.36
C ALA A 210 -18.69 8.41 -15.07
N MET A 211 -17.76 7.48 -14.89
CA MET A 211 -17.57 6.82 -13.61
C MET A 211 -16.99 7.84 -12.62
N GLU A 212 -17.37 7.80 -11.35
CA GLU A 212 -17.08 8.89 -10.43
C GLU A 212 -16.15 8.48 -9.29
N TRP A 213 -15.09 9.28 -9.07
CA TRP A 213 -14.31 9.24 -7.83
C TRP A 213 -15.18 9.57 -6.62
N VAL A 214 -15.08 8.74 -5.59
CA VAL A 214 -15.57 9.04 -4.23
C VAL A 214 -14.39 9.14 -3.28
N ASN A 215 -14.61 9.70 -2.10
CA ASN A 215 -13.56 10.02 -1.15
C ASN A 215 -12.83 8.79 -0.59
N ASP A 216 -13.56 7.70 -0.41
CA ASP A 216 -13.17 6.54 0.39
C ASP A 216 -11.94 5.81 -0.17
N TRP A 217 -11.05 5.42 0.74
CA TRP A 217 -10.15 4.30 0.49
C TRP A 217 -10.94 3.00 0.46
N ASN A 218 -10.54 2.08 -0.44
CA ASN A 218 -11.21 0.79 -0.58
C ASN A 218 -10.86 -0.12 0.61
N GLY A 219 -11.83 -0.35 1.49
CA GLY A 219 -11.75 -1.28 2.62
C GLY A 219 -12.65 -2.51 2.46
N ASN A 220 -12.37 -3.56 3.24
CA ASN A 220 -13.22 -4.75 3.28
C ASN A 220 -14.53 -4.48 4.03
N PHE A 221 -15.66 -4.89 3.49
CA PHE A 221 -16.93 -4.82 4.21
C PHE A 221 -17.06 -5.91 5.28
N ARG A 222 -17.93 -5.65 6.26
CA ARG A 222 -18.32 -6.58 7.33
C ARG A 222 -19.83 -6.50 7.53
N ASP A 223 -20.43 -7.61 7.96
CA ASP A 223 -21.84 -7.63 8.34
C ASP A 223 -22.00 -6.95 9.71
N THR A 224 -22.06 -5.62 9.67
CA THR A 224 -22.16 -4.73 10.84
C THR A 224 -22.95 -3.46 10.49
N VAL A 225 -23.24 -2.66 11.50
CA VAL A 225 -23.87 -1.35 11.39
C VAL A 225 -22.87 -0.27 11.80
N LEU A 226 -22.60 0.66 10.90
CA LEU A 226 -21.77 1.84 11.18
C LEU A 226 -22.58 3.12 11.04
N THR A 227 -22.12 4.19 11.68
CA THR A 227 -22.66 5.54 11.51
C THR A 227 -21.60 6.40 10.83
N ASN A 228 -21.98 7.26 9.90
CA ASN A 228 -21.11 8.25 9.25
C ASN A 228 -19.80 7.65 8.71
N TYR A 229 -19.93 6.52 8.01
CA TYR A 229 -18.80 5.79 7.43
C TYR A 229 -18.11 6.58 6.32
N VAL A 230 -16.77 6.63 6.38
CA VAL A 230 -15.92 7.41 5.45
C VAL A 230 -14.82 6.57 4.78
N GLY A 231 -14.96 5.25 4.81
CA GLY A 231 -14.05 4.32 4.13
C GLY A 231 -13.01 3.67 5.04
N ALA A 232 -11.98 3.07 4.43
CA ALA A 232 -10.81 2.61 5.17
C ALA A 232 -9.95 3.80 5.64
N PRO A 233 -9.21 3.67 6.77
CA PRO A 233 -8.40 4.77 7.32
C PRO A 233 -7.22 5.15 6.42
N ASP A 234 -6.67 4.20 5.68
CA ASP A 234 -5.61 4.40 4.70
C ASP A 234 -5.86 3.57 3.44
N GLY A 235 -5.01 3.73 2.42
CA GLY A 235 -5.13 3.00 1.16
C GLY A 235 -4.79 1.52 1.26
N GLY A 236 -4.50 1.01 2.45
CA GLY A 236 -3.82 -0.25 2.66
C GLY A 236 -2.54 -0.30 1.81
N THR A 237 -2.14 -1.51 1.46
CA THR A 237 -0.85 -1.71 0.80
C THR A 237 -0.94 -1.81 -0.73
N LEU A 238 -2.16 -1.71 -1.30
CA LEU A 238 -2.41 -1.50 -2.73
C LEU A 238 -2.77 -0.05 -3.09
N GLY A 239 -3.08 0.81 -2.12
CA GLY A 239 -3.49 2.20 -2.37
C GLY A 239 -4.81 2.32 -3.15
N LEU A 240 -5.74 1.39 -2.94
CA LEU A 240 -6.97 1.28 -3.73
C LEU A 240 -8.00 2.35 -3.39
N ARG A 241 -8.57 2.97 -4.41
CA ARG A 241 -9.68 3.92 -4.31
C ARG A 241 -10.99 3.34 -4.79
N VAL A 242 -12.08 3.95 -4.38
CA VAL A 242 -13.43 3.58 -4.82
C VAL A 242 -13.88 4.50 -5.95
N VAL A 243 -14.48 3.89 -6.97
CA VAL A 243 -15.18 4.59 -8.06
C VAL A 243 -16.57 3.99 -8.25
N LYS A 244 -17.55 4.82 -8.64
CA LYS A 244 -18.99 4.49 -8.64
C LYS A 244 -19.67 4.84 -9.97
N GLY A 245 -20.89 4.33 -10.18
CA GLY A 245 -21.81 4.75 -11.24
C GLY A 245 -21.65 4.10 -12.62
N GLY A 246 -20.49 3.53 -12.92
CA GLY A 246 -20.18 3.06 -14.28
C GLY A 246 -20.06 4.24 -15.25
N CYS A 247 -19.79 3.97 -16.52
CA CYS A 247 -19.57 5.00 -17.53
C CYS A 247 -20.25 4.67 -18.87
N PHE A 248 -20.13 5.59 -19.82
CA PHE A 248 -20.72 5.51 -21.16
C PHE A 248 -20.40 4.22 -21.93
N ARG A 249 -19.32 3.50 -21.60
CA ARG A 249 -18.91 2.25 -22.27
C ARG A 249 -19.27 0.99 -21.50
N ASN A 250 -19.85 1.10 -20.30
CA ASN A 250 -20.33 -0.07 -19.56
C ASN A 250 -21.74 -0.45 -20.02
N SER A 251 -22.00 -1.75 -20.13
CA SER A 251 -23.36 -2.26 -20.36
C SER A 251 -24.21 -2.07 -19.11
N VAL A 252 -25.49 -1.74 -19.29
CA VAL A 252 -26.47 -1.66 -18.19
C VAL A 252 -26.45 -2.89 -17.28
N LYS A 253 -26.20 -4.08 -17.84
CA LYS A 253 -26.17 -5.34 -17.07
C LYS A 253 -25.01 -5.44 -16.07
N THR A 254 -23.98 -4.61 -16.26
CA THR A 254 -22.76 -4.60 -15.44
C THR A 254 -22.72 -3.44 -14.45
N ILE A 255 -23.69 -2.51 -14.51
CA ILE A 255 -23.73 -1.32 -13.64
C ILE A 255 -24.68 -1.58 -12.47
N ASN A 256 -24.10 -1.65 -11.27
CA ASN A 256 -24.83 -1.79 -10.02
C ASN A 256 -24.41 -0.71 -9.03
N SER A 257 -25.32 -0.31 -8.13
CA SER A 257 -25.04 0.70 -7.09
C SER A 257 -23.94 0.26 -6.12
N TYR A 258 -23.73 -1.05 -5.97
CA TYR A 258 -22.71 -1.62 -5.09
C TYR A 258 -21.34 -1.81 -5.76
N ASN A 259 -21.16 -1.53 -7.06
CA ASN A 259 -19.83 -1.66 -7.67
C ASN A 259 -18.85 -0.64 -7.08
N ARG A 260 -17.59 -1.04 -6.85
CA ARG A 260 -16.60 -0.23 -6.09
C ARG A 260 -15.28 0.02 -6.81
N GLY A 261 -15.20 -0.34 -8.08
CA GLY A 261 -13.96 -0.30 -8.81
C GLY A 261 -14.17 -0.56 -10.29
N ASP A 262 -13.08 -0.56 -11.02
CA ASP A 262 -13.07 -0.85 -12.44
C ASP A 262 -12.60 -2.31 -12.69
N VAL A 263 -12.35 -2.61 -13.96
CA VAL A 263 -11.73 -3.84 -14.45
C VAL A 263 -10.29 -3.97 -13.94
N TYR A 264 -9.56 -2.86 -13.93
CA TYR A 264 -8.19 -2.76 -13.45
C TYR A 264 -8.12 -2.15 -12.06
N THR A 265 -6.98 -2.35 -11.40
CA THR A 265 -6.65 -1.76 -10.11
C THR A 265 -6.77 -0.24 -10.19
N VAL A 266 -7.60 0.35 -9.34
CA VAL A 266 -7.85 1.78 -9.28
C VAL A 266 -7.10 2.37 -8.09
N THR A 267 -5.99 3.08 -8.33
CA THR A 267 -5.21 3.79 -7.30
C THR A 267 -5.46 5.30 -7.39
N SER A 268 -4.95 6.07 -6.42
CA SER A 268 -5.11 7.53 -6.44
C SER A 268 -4.45 8.23 -7.64
N ALA A 269 -3.45 7.59 -8.25
CA ALA A 269 -2.76 8.10 -9.44
C ALA A 269 -3.33 7.56 -10.76
N THR A 270 -4.25 6.58 -10.71
CA THR A 270 -4.93 6.10 -11.92
C THR A 270 -5.78 7.22 -12.50
N ARG A 271 -5.81 7.33 -13.84
CA ARG A 271 -6.75 8.17 -14.58
C ARG A 271 -7.22 7.46 -15.83
N ALA A 272 -8.43 7.77 -16.29
CA ALA A 272 -8.94 7.29 -17.54
C ALA A 272 -9.97 8.25 -18.12
N ASP A 273 -10.13 8.22 -19.45
CA ASP A 273 -11.02 9.11 -20.22
C ASP A 273 -12.52 8.95 -19.92
N TYR A 274 -12.89 7.95 -19.12
CA TYR A 274 -14.24 7.69 -18.63
C TYR A 274 -14.41 7.85 -17.12
N VAL A 275 -13.37 8.27 -16.38
CA VAL A 275 -13.44 8.49 -14.92
C VAL A 275 -13.35 9.99 -14.63
N GLY A 276 -14.40 10.52 -14.00
CA GLY A 276 -14.53 11.89 -13.52
C GLY A 276 -14.92 11.91 -12.04
N PHE A 277 -15.63 12.96 -11.62
CA PHE A 277 -16.05 13.11 -10.22
C PHE A 277 -17.18 14.12 -10.06
N ARG A 278 -17.78 14.12 -8.87
CA ARG A 278 -18.66 15.20 -8.38
C ARG A 278 -18.22 15.66 -7.00
N LEU A 279 -18.75 16.80 -6.57
CA LEU A 279 -18.45 17.35 -5.25
C LEU A 279 -19.56 17.08 -4.23
N ALA A 280 -19.17 16.98 -2.98
CA ALA A 280 -19.99 17.17 -1.80
C ALA A 280 -19.51 18.40 -1.01
N PHE A 281 -20.34 18.90 -0.11
CA PHE A 281 -20.01 20.00 0.80
C PHE A 281 -20.63 19.78 2.17
N GLY A 282 -19.84 20.05 3.21
CA GLY A 282 -20.25 20.01 4.61
C GLY A 282 -19.37 19.12 5.48
N GLU A 283 -19.42 19.35 6.78
CA GLU A 283 -18.77 18.53 7.79
C GLU A 283 -19.47 17.17 7.94
N ILE A 284 -18.70 16.12 8.20
CA ILE A 284 -19.19 14.81 8.61
C ILE A 284 -18.92 14.70 10.11
N PRO A 285 -19.95 14.81 10.97
CA PRO A 285 -19.77 14.69 12.41
C PRO A 285 -19.48 13.24 12.79
N ASN A 286 -18.63 13.03 13.80
CA ASN A 286 -18.28 11.69 14.33
C ASN A 286 -17.99 10.66 13.22
N PRO A 287 -17.07 10.96 12.28
CA PRO A 287 -16.77 10.08 11.16
C PRO A 287 -16.20 8.75 11.65
N VAL A 288 -16.57 7.65 11.00
CA VAL A 288 -16.10 6.30 11.34
C VAL A 288 -15.33 5.70 10.17
N TRP A 289 -14.10 5.29 10.45
CA TRP A 289 -13.31 4.47 9.55
C TRP A 289 -13.44 3.00 9.92
N MET A 290 -13.20 2.11 8.96
CA MET A 290 -13.10 0.67 9.24
C MET A 290 -11.78 0.13 8.72
N GLY A 291 -10.93 -0.33 9.64
CA GLY A 291 -9.63 -0.91 9.32
C GLY A 291 -9.75 -2.25 8.58
N SER A 292 -8.64 -2.72 8.01
CA SER A 292 -8.57 -4.01 7.30
C SER A 292 -8.87 -5.22 8.20
N ASN A 293 -8.65 -5.10 9.51
CA ASN A 293 -9.05 -6.07 10.53
C ASN A 293 -10.57 -6.16 10.73
N GLY A 294 -11.34 -5.19 10.20
CA GLY A 294 -12.80 -5.12 10.31
C GLY A 294 -13.29 -4.38 11.55
N ASN A 295 -12.40 -3.76 12.32
CA ASN A 295 -12.76 -2.99 13.50
C ASN A 295 -13.11 -1.55 13.09
N ALA A 296 -14.23 -1.05 13.62
CA ALA A 296 -14.60 0.35 13.51
C ALA A 296 -13.65 1.19 14.37
N ALA A 297 -13.11 2.24 13.79
CA ALA A 297 -12.23 3.17 14.47
C ALA A 297 -12.83 4.58 14.36
N SER A 298 -13.10 5.21 15.51
CA SER A 298 -13.49 6.62 15.62
C SER A 298 -12.29 7.56 15.63
N SER A 299 -11.07 7.00 15.65
CA SER A 299 -9.79 7.69 15.64
C SER A 299 -8.89 7.02 14.61
N ARG A 300 -8.11 7.81 13.86
CA ARG A 300 -7.13 7.26 12.91
C ARG A 300 -5.73 7.71 13.28
N ILE A 301 -4.78 6.80 13.08
CA ILE A 301 -3.36 7.12 13.07
C ILE A 301 -2.97 7.24 11.60
N THR A 302 -2.36 8.35 11.20
CA THR A 302 -1.99 8.63 9.82
C THR A 302 -0.47 8.77 9.69
N ALA A 303 0.13 8.01 8.78
CA ALA A 303 1.53 8.20 8.41
C ALA A 303 1.67 9.49 7.59
N LEU A 304 2.45 10.43 8.08
CA LEU A 304 2.72 11.71 7.42
C LEU A 304 3.95 11.64 6.51
N ALA A 305 4.92 10.80 6.88
CA ALA A 305 6.13 10.57 6.10
C ALA A 305 5.99 9.35 5.18
N ASN A 306 6.58 9.42 3.98
CA ASN A 306 6.63 8.33 2.99
C ASN A 306 8.06 7.85 2.70
N ALA A 307 8.19 6.80 1.89
CA ALA A 307 9.48 6.21 1.55
C ALA A 307 10.46 7.24 0.94
N SER A 308 9.97 8.11 0.05
CA SER A 308 10.75 9.20 -0.56
C SER A 308 11.29 10.20 0.48
N LEU A 309 10.44 10.67 1.40
CA LEU A 309 10.87 11.60 2.45
C LEU A 309 11.93 10.97 3.34
N LEU A 310 11.69 9.76 3.84
CA LEU A 310 12.66 9.05 4.68
C LEU A 310 13.99 8.88 3.95
N ARG A 311 13.98 8.50 2.67
CA ARG A 311 15.20 8.41 1.87
C ARG A 311 15.94 9.74 1.80
N SER A 312 15.24 10.85 1.62
CA SER A 312 15.87 12.18 1.57
C SER A 312 16.49 12.61 2.90
N LEU A 313 15.91 12.17 4.03
CA LEU A 313 16.33 12.56 5.37
C LEU A 313 17.46 11.69 5.93
N ILE A 314 17.37 10.37 5.70
CA ILE A 314 18.24 9.38 6.35
C ILE A 314 18.98 8.47 5.36
N GLY A 315 18.93 8.80 4.07
CA GLY A 315 19.64 8.08 2.99
C GLY A 315 19.02 6.75 2.58
N THR A 316 17.96 6.29 3.25
CA THR A 316 17.28 5.04 2.92
C THR A 316 15.79 5.08 3.29
N SER A 317 14.96 4.34 2.56
CA SER A 317 13.56 4.09 2.93
C SER A 317 13.38 2.83 3.78
N LYS A 318 14.45 2.05 4.04
CA LYS A 318 14.41 0.85 4.87
C LYS A 318 14.37 1.22 6.35
N ALA A 319 13.25 1.78 6.77
CA ALA A 319 12.98 2.18 8.14
C ALA A 319 11.63 1.64 8.63
N LYS A 320 11.55 1.37 9.93
CA LYS A 320 10.32 0.99 10.61
C LYS A 320 10.16 1.80 11.87
N LEU A 321 8.93 2.23 12.14
CA LEU A 321 8.57 2.91 13.37
C LEU A 321 7.56 2.05 14.13
N ALA A 322 7.86 1.70 15.37
CA ALA A 322 6.94 1.02 16.28
C ALA A 322 6.58 1.97 17.43
N PHE A 323 5.33 1.95 17.88
CA PHE A 323 4.83 2.83 18.94
C PHE A 323 3.57 2.22 19.59
N ARG A 324 3.18 2.74 20.75
CA ARG A 324 1.93 2.39 21.41
C ARG A 324 0.82 3.33 20.94
N ASN A 325 -0.31 2.77 20.51
CA ASN A 325 -1.57 3.50 20.43
C ASN A 325 -2.19 3.49 21.83
N ASP A 326 -2.11 4.59 22.58
CA ASP A 326 -2.53 4.57 23.99
C ASP A 326 -4.06 4.54 24.15
N VAL A 327 -4.81 4.94 23.11
CA VAL A 327 -6.28 4.81 23.10
C VAL A 327 -6.71 3.34 23.22
N THR A 328 -5.96 2.43 22.59
CA THR A 328 -6.26 0.99 22.57
C THR A 328 -5.35 0.16 23.47
N GLY A 329 -4.19 0.69 23.85
CA GLY A 329 -3.13 -0.03 24.58
C GLY A 329 -2.26 -0.94 23.71
N ASN A 330 -2.51 -1.00 22.41
CA ASN A 330 -1.86 -1.92 21.48
C ASN A 330 -0.54 -1.37 20.91
N LEU A 331 0.28 -2.29 20.43
CA LEU A 331 1.43 -1.98 19.58
C LEU A 331 0.95 -1.66 18.15
N ALA A 332 1.34 -0.51 17.64
CA ALA A 332 1.24 -0.14 16.23
C ALA A 332 2.64 -0.02 15.60
N TYR A 333 2.73 -0.25 14.30
CA TYR A 333 3.95 0.02 13.55
C TYR A 333 3.67 0.45 12.11
N ILE A 334 4.65 1.13 11.53
CA ILE A 334 4.69 1.55 10.13
C ILE A 334 5.98 1.01 9.52
N ASP A 335 5.86 0.45 8.32
CA ASP A 335 6.99 0.08 7.48
C ASP A 335 7.14 1.10 6.35
N PHE A 336 8.15 1.97 6.46
CA PHE A 336 8.43 3.02 5.47
C PHE A 336 9.13 2.49 4.22
N SER A 337 9.44 1.19 4.14
CA SER A 337 9.97 0.60 2.92
C SER A 337 8.90 0.42 1.83
N SER A 338 7.62 0.52 2.19
CA SER A 338 6.50 0.55 1.26
C SER A 338 6.29 1.94 0.68
N ALA A 339 6.03 2.01 -0.61
CA ALA A 339 5.65 3.23 -1.33
C ALA A 339 4.47 3.98 -0.71
N VAL A 340 3.50 3.22 -0.18
CA VAL A 340 2.35 3.73 0.58
C VAL A 340 2.46 3.12 1.98
N PRO A 341 3.03 3.85 2.97
CA PRO A 341 3.09 3.36 4.34
C PRO A 341 1.67 3.33 4.92
N SER A 342 1.32 2.18 5.50
CA SER A 342 0.07 1.99 6.23
C SER A 342 0.37 1.74 7.70
N VAL A 343 -0.52 2.18 8.59
CA VAL A 343 -0.38 1.89 10.03
C VAL A 343 -0.94 0.51 10.33
N ILE A 344 -0.13 -0.35 10.91
CA ILE A 344 -0.53 -1.71 11.28
C ILE A 344 -0.57 -1.80 12.80
N GLU A 345 -1.77 -1.92 13.34
CA GLU A 345 -1.99 -2.16 14.77
C GLU A 345 -2.16 -3.65 15.04
N ILE A 346 -1.39 -4.18 16.00
CA ILE A 346 -1.47 -5.57 16.44
C ILE A 346 -2.41 -5.63 17.63
N GLU A 347 -3.61 -6.16 17.40
CA GLU A 347 -4.61 -6.37 18.45
C GLU A 347 -4.08 -7.36 19.50
N ASP A 348 -4.11 -6.94 20.77
CA ASP A 348 -3.64 -7.75 21.89
C ASP A 348 -4.52 -7.56 23.13
N THR A 349 -4.37 -8.48 24.09
CA THR A 349 -4.92 -8.35 25.45
C THR A 349 -3.87 -7.91 26.46
N LEU A 350 -2.60 -7.87 26.06
CA LEU A 350 -1.49 -7.38 26.85
C LEU A 350 -1.33 -5.87 26.73
N GLU A 351 -1.19 -5.20 27.87
CA GLU A 351 -0.65 -3.85 27.92
C GLU A 351 0.78 -3.82 27.38
N MET A 352 1.05 -2.89 26.47
CA MET A 352 2.34 -2.80 25.80
C MET A 352 2.97 -1.41 26.00
N TYR A 353 4.18 -1.36 26.54
CA TYR A 353 4.97 -0.15 26.77
C TYR A 353 6.41 -0.36 26.28
N HIS A 354 7.08 0.74 25.91
CA HIS A 354 8.49 0.77 25.52
C HIS A 354 8.85 -0.27 24.43
N PRO A 355 8.24 -0.20 23.22
CA PRO A 355 8.71 -1.01 22.11
C PRO A 355 10.19 -0.77 21.82
N GLU A 356 10.89 -1.83 21.46
CA GLU A 356 12.17 -1.71 20.80
C GLU A 356 12.30 -2.71 19.65
N ILE A 357 12.53 -2.18 18.45
CA ILE A 357 12.70 -2.98 17.24
C ILE A 357 14.08 -3.66 17.25
N SER A 358 14.12 -4.94 16.86
CA SER A 358 15.35 -5.73 16.79
C SER A 358 16.34 -5.18 15.75
N PRO A 359 17.65 -5.46 15.88
CA PRO A 359 18.67 -4.94 14.97
C PRO A 359 18.45 -5.31 13.48
N ASP A 360 17.76 -6.41 13.21
CA ASP A 360 17.41 -6.87 11.86
C ASP A 360 16.04 -6.35 11.36
N GLY A 361 15.31 -5.57 12.17
CA GLY A 361 14.00 -4.99 11.82
C GLY A 361 12.85 -6.00 11.76
N LYS A 362 13.05 -7.25 12.20
CA LYS A 362 12.05 -8.34 12.07
C LYS A 362 11.21 -8.58 13.32
N ARG A 363 11.65 -8.11 14.48
CA ARG A 363 11.02 -8.36 15.78
C ARG A 363 10.91 -7.08 16.59
N VAL A 364 10.08 -7.14 17.62
CA VAL A 364 9.89 -6.08 18.59
C VAL A 364 9.85 -6.67 19.98
N ALA A 365 10.65 -6.09 20.88
CA ALA A 365 10.59 -6.35 22.31
C ALA A 365 9.73 -5.26 22.97
N PHE A 366 9.00 -5.58 24.02
CA PHE A 366 8.22 -4.60 24.78
C PHE A 366 8.00 -5.09 26.21
N CYS A 367 7.55 -4.21 27.11
CA CYS A 367 7.18 -4.58 28.47
C CYS A 367 5.75 -4.18 28.84
N THR A 368 5.24 -4.69 29.97
CA THR A 368 3.86 -4.46 30.42
C THR A 368 3.69 -3.27 31.37
N LYS A 369 4.75 -2.47 31.58
CA LYS A 369 4.71 -1.34 32.52
C LYS A 369 5.47 -0.12 32.01
N ILE A 370 4.93 1.06 32.33
CA ILE A 370 5.51 2.36 31.99
C ILE A 370 6.59 2.80 32.96
N GLU A 371 7.50 3.66 32.47
CA GLU A 371 8.55 4.28 33.26
C GLU A 371 7.96 5.15 34.38
N GLY A 372 8.65 5.22 35.53
CA GLY A 372 8.29 6.04 36.67
C GLY A 372 7.31 5.39 37.65
N ILE A 373 6.71 4.24 37.30
CA ILE A 373 5.75 3.52 38.16
C ILE A 373 6.34 2.20 38.66
N ALA A 374 6.65 2.14 39.96
CA ALA A 374 7.24 0.96 40.60
C ALA A 374 6.34 -0.29 40.57
N GLY A 375 6.97 -1.47 40.60
CA GLY A 375 6.37 -2.81 40.72
C GLY A 375 6.60 -3.69 39.48
N THR A 376 6.14 -4.94 39.54
CA THR A 376 6.42 -5.98 38.53
C THR A 376 6.04 -5.58 37.10
N SER A 377 6.94 -5.88 36.16
CA SER A 377 6.72 -5.80 34.71
C SER A 377 7.19 -7.09 34.04
N GLU A 378 6.68 -7.36 32.85
CA GLU A 378 6.99 -8.56 32.08
C GLU A 378 7.48 -8.17 30.69
N VAL A 379 8.57 -8.79 30.22
CA VAL A 379 9.14 -8.56 28.88
C VAL A 379 8.72 -9.66 27.91
N TYR A 380 8.35 -9.24 26.71
CA TYR A 380 7.95 -10.10 25.60
C TYR A 380 8.72 -9.73 24.34
N VAL A 381 8.86 -10.71 23.43
CA VAL A 381 9.31 -10.50 22.05
C VAL A 381 8.31 -11.16 21.12
N ARG A 382 7.99 -10.50 20.01
CA ARG A 382 7.20 -11.06 18.90
C ARG A 382 7.79 -10.67 17.56
N ASP A 383 7.34 -11.31 16.49
CA ASP A 383 7.63 -10.86 15.13
C ASP A 383 6.88 -9.56 14.82
N LEU A 384 7.56 -8.61 14.19
CA LEU A 384 7.02 -7.33 13.77
C LEU A 384 6.35 -7.49 12.40
N ASN A 385 5.17 -8.10 12.41
CA ASN A 385 4.31 -8.31 11.24
C ASN A 385 2.83 -8.10 11.62
N ALA A 386 1.93 -8.07 10.62
CA ALA A 386 0.51 -7.76 10.85
C ALA A 386 -0.25 -8.75 11.76
N LYS A 387 0.29 -9.96 11.99
CA LYS A 387 -0.31 -10.93 12.91
C LYS A 387 0.31 -10.88 14.31
N GLY A 388 1.41 -10.14 14.50
CA GLY A 388 2.19 -10.15 15.74
C GLY A 388 2.60 -11.57 16.18
N SER A 389 2.95 -12.43 15.22
CA SER A 389 3.16 -13.86 15.47
C SER A 389 4.36 -14.16 16.39
N ASN A 390 4.43 -15.40 16.88
CA ASN A 390 5.58 -15.92 17.65
C ASN A 390 5.88 -15.12 18.92
N LEU A 391 4.84 -14.75 19.67
CA LEU A 391 4.98 -14.09 20.96
C LEU A 391 5.64 -15.02 21.99
N VAL A 392 6.73 -14.56 22.61
CA VAL A 392 7.46 -15.29 23.64
C VAL A 392 7.71 -14.39 24.83
N LYS A 393 7.51 -14.92 26.04
CA LYS A 393 7.71 -14.23 27.33
C LYS A 393 9.08 -14.58 27.92
N LEU A 394 9.76 -13.60 28.49
CA LEU A 394 10.94 -13.83 29.34
C LEU A 394 10.51 -14.33 30.72
N ASN A 395 10.96 -15.53 31.11
CA ASN A 395 10.52 -16.17 32.34
C ASN A 395 11.40 -15.78 33.55
N VAL A 396 11.20 -14.56 34.05
CA VAL A 396 11.88 -14.00 35.24
C VAL A 396 10.87 -13.28 36.14
N PRO A 397 11.18 -13.02 37.42
CA PRO A 397 10.21 -12.41 38.35
C PRO A 397 9.74 -11.01 37.96
N SER A 398 10.60 -10.22 37.33
CA SER A 398 10.28 -8.89 36.79
C SER A 398 11.32 -8.49 35.75
N ALA A 399 10.87 -7.90 34.64
CA ALA A 399 11.69 -7.34 33.58
C ALA A 399 10.97 -6.17 32.92
N ALA A 400 11.66 -5.06 32.69
CA ALA A 400 11.09 -3.85 32.10
C ALA A 400 12.07 -3.13 31.16
N ILE A 401 11.52 -2.30 30.27
CA ILE A 401 12.21 -1.43 29.29
C ILE A 401 13.31 -2.21 28.54
N PRO A 402 12.92 -3.15 27.65
CA PRO A 402 13.88 -3.98 26.94
C PRO A 402 14.67 -3.16 25.92
N ARG A 403 16.00 -3.38 25.87
CA ARG A 403 16.93 -2.75 24.93
C ARG A 403 17.73 -3.79 24.15
N TRP A 404 17.59 -3.83 22.83
CA TRP A 404 18.38 -4.70 21.95
C TRP A 404 19.82 -4.22 21.83
N ARG A 405 20.75 -5.17 21.85
CA ARG A 405 22.19 -4.96 21.60
C ARG A 405 22.76 -6.10 20.76
N VAL A 406 23.78 -5.77 19.97
CA VAL A 406 24.62 -6.76 19.29
C VAL A 406 25.98 -6.76 19.98
N LEU A 407 26.38 -7.90 20.52
CA LEU A 407 27.66 -8.06 21.20
C LEU A 407 28.80 -8.21 20.18
N PRO A 408 30.08 -7.99 20.56
CA PRO A 408 31.23 -8.13 19.66
C PRO A 408 31.39 -9.51 19.02
N ASN A 409 30.84 -10.55 19.64
CA ASN A 409 30.82 -11.92 19.10
C ASN A 409 29.68 -12.15 18.08
N GLY A 410 28.88 -11.13 17.77
CA GLY A 410 27.73 -11.20 16.88
C GLY A 410 26.42 -11.63 17.56
N ASP A 411 26.44 -11.99 18.84
CA ASP A 411 25.22 -12.41 19.53
C ASP A 411 24.28 -11.22 19.75
N THR A 412 22.99 -11.46 19.48
CA THR A 412 21.93 -10.51 19.80
C THR A 412 21.43 -10.78 21.22
N VAL A 413 21.41 -9.74 22.04
CA VAL A 413 20.94 -9.77 23.44
C VAL A 413 19.91 -8.68 23.70
N ILE A 414 19.12 -8.86 24.76
CA ILE A 414 18.19 -7.88 25.28
C ILE A 414 18.64 -7.52 26.69
N VAL A 415 18.86 -6.24 26.94
CA VAL A 415 19.07 -5.67 28.27
C VAL A 415 17.74 -5.27 28.87
N TYR A 416 17.54 -5.50 30.15
CA TYR A 416 16.32 -5.12 30.87
C TYR A 416 16.63 -4.80 32.33
N VAL A 417 15.71 -4.12 33.01
CA VAL A 417 15.82 -3.79 34.44
C VAL A 417 14.73 -4.48 35.26
N THR A 418 14.97 -4.67 36.56
CA THR A 418 14.02 -5.35 37.46
C THR A 418 12.83 -4.48 37.88
N ASP A 419 12.98 -3.15 37.84
CA ASP A 419 11.95 -2.18 38.24
C ASP A 419 12.20 -0.83 37.52
N VAL A 420 11.15 -0.04 37.32
CA VAL A 420 11.15 1.23 36.58
C VAL A 420 10.67 2.41 37.42
N GLY A 421 10.68 2.27 38.74
CA GLY A 421 10.29 3.31 39.68
C GLY A 421 11.26 4.49 39.72
N ASN A 422 10.95 5.42 40.62
CA ASN A 422 11.71 6.62 40.85
C ASN A 422 13.17 6.32 41.27
N ASN A 423 14.14 6.93 40.59
CA ASN A 423 15.57 6.73 40.84
C ASN A 423 16.22 7.76 41.79
N LYS A 424 15.44 8.61 42.48
CA LYS A 424 15.97 9.71 43.30
C LYS A 424 16.73 9.23 44.55
N ASP A 425 16.30 8.14 45.18
CA ASP A 425 16.94 7.59 46.37
C ASP A 425 18.01 6.55 46.00
N ASP A 426 19.25 6.77 46.43
CA ASP A 426 20.38 5.90 46.10
C ASP A 426 20.20 4.47 46.64
N ALA A 427 19.70 4.32 47.87
CA ALA A 427 19.58 3.01 48.50
C ALA A 427 18.52 2.17 47.78
N VAL A 428 17.35 2.77 47.49
CA VAL A 428 16.27 2.12 46.75
C VAL A 428 16.71 1.79 45.33
N PHE A 429 17.34 2.73 44.61
CA PHE A 429 17.82 2.51 43.26
C PHE A 429 18.78 1.30 43.17
N MET A 430 19.70 1.19 44.13
CA MET A 430 20.68 0.10 44.19
C MET A 430 20.12 -1.25 44.63
N THR A 431 18.88 -1.32 45.14
CA THR A 431 18.20 -2.62 45.35
C THR A 431 17.70 -3.25 44.06
N ASN A 432 17.53 -2.45 43.01
CA ASN A 432 17.18 -2.91 41.67
C ASN A 432 18.44 -3.30 40.89
N SER A 433 18.27 -3.89 39.71
CA SER A 433 19.40 -4.35 38.91
C SER A 433 19.13 -4.35 37.41
N THR A 434 20.23 -4.33 36.67
CA THR A 434 20.26 -4.39 35.20
C THR A 434 20.80 -5.74 34.77
N TRP A 435 20.11 -6.36 33.82
CA TRP A 435 20.36 -7.71 33.34
C TRP A 435 20.45 -7.74 31.82
N GLN A 436 21.05 -8.79 31.27
CA GLN A 436 21.00 -9.12 29.86
C GLN A 436 20.55 -10.56 29.65
N VAL A 437 19.95 -10.84 28.50
CA VAL A 437 19.59 -12.20 28.09
C VAL A 437 19.79 -12.36 26.59
N LYS A 438 20.42 -13.46 26.17
CA LYS A 438 20.57 -13.80 24.76
C LYS A 438 19.21 -14.10 24.14
N PHE A 439 18.97 -13.64 22.91
CA PHE A 439 17.78 -14.02 22.16
C PHE A 439 18.18 -14.56 20.79
N ALA A 440 17.92 -15.85 20.56
CA ALA A 440 18.30 -16.54 19.34
C ALA A 440 17.25 -17.59 18.99
N ASN A 441 17.04 -17.84 17.69
CA ASN A 441 16.08 -18.84 17.20
C ASN A 441 14.65 -18.67 17.78
N GLY A 442 14.25 -17.43 18.08
CA GLY A 442 12.94 -17.11 18.65
C GLY A 442 12.77 -17.46 20.12
N GLN A 443 13.86 -17.64 20.88
CA GLN A 443 13.79 -18.00 22.30
C GLN A 443 14.76 -17.18 23.15
N PHE A 444 14.37 -16.93 24.40
CA PHE A 444 15.25 -16.37 25.43
C PHE A 444 16.21 -17.44 25.94
N GLY A 445 17.49 -17.07 26.08
CA GLY A 445 18.51 -17.86 26.75
C GLY A 445 18.50 -17.67 28.26
N MET A 446 19.66 -17.91 28.89
CA MET A 446 19.83 -17.72 30.33
C MET A 446 20.11 -16.23 30.64
N PRO A 447 19.37 -15.60 31.57
CA PRO A 447 19.65 -14.25 32.01
C PRO A 447 20.95 -14.14 32.81
N GLU A 448 21.67 -13.05 32.60
CA GLU A 448 22.91 -12.69 33.27
C GLU A 448 22.79 -11.29 33.89
N LYS A 449 23.16 -11.16 35.16
CA LYS A 449 23.16 -9.87 35.85
C LYS A 449 24.38 -9.06 35.41
N LEU A 450 24.16 -7.84 34.95
CA LEU A 450 25.24 -6.94 34.55
C LEU A 450 25.73 -6.07 35.70
N MET A 451 24.80 -5.45 36.44
CA MET A 451 25.13 -4.53 37.55
C MET A 451 23.92 -4.29 38.47
N ASP A 452 24.18 -3.75 39.66
CA ASP A 452 23.16 -3.17 40.54
C ASP A 452 22.76 -1.78 40.05
N GLY A 453 21.52 -1.38 40.32
CA GLY A 453 20.88 -0.20 39.74
C GLY A 453 20.06 -0.52 38.48
N ALA A 454 18.95 0.19 38.29
CA ALA A 454 18.06 0.05 37.14
C ALA A 454 18.46 1.00 35.99
N PHE A 455 19.51 0.67 35.25
CA PHE A 455 20.03 1.46 34.12
C PHE A 455 19.28 1.16 32.81
N HIS A 456 18.03 1.62 32.72
CA HIS A 456 17.14 1.38 31.57
C HIS A 456 17.34 2.32 30.36
N GLY A 457 18.16 3.36 30.49
CA GLY A 457 18.48 4.28 29.39
C GLY A 457 19.48 3.70 28.39
N GLY A 458 20.08 2.55 28.69
CA GLY A 458 20.95 1.81 27.78
C GLY A 458 22.37 1.64 28.30
N ILE A 459 23.12 0.77 27.62
CA ILE A 459 24.51 0.41 27.94
C ILE A 459 25.34 0.50 26.65
N SER A 460 26.50 1.16 26.72
CA SER A 460 27.40 1.33 25.58
C SER A 460 27.90 -0.02 25.06
N GLU A 461 28.26 -0.09 23.78
CA GLU A 461 28.69 -1.33 23.11
C GLU A 461 29.90 -1.99 23.78
N ASP A 462 30.80 -1.18 24.35
CA ASP A 462 31.98 -1.63 25.09
C ASP A 462 31.73 -1.88 26.59
N ASN A 463 30.49 -1.77 27.04
CA ASN A 463 30.06 -1.89 28.45
C ASN A 463 30.69 -0.89 29.42
N MET A 464 31.27 0.21 28.92
CA MET A 464 31.94 1.20 29.75
C MET A 464 31.02 2.24 30.36
N LEU A 465 29.81 2.41 29.83
CA LEU A 465 28.83 3.39 30.27
C LEU A 465 27.43 2.77 30.27
N ALA A 466 26.69 2.94 31.37
CA ALA A 466 25.25 2.70 31.42
C ALA A 466 24.54 3.94 31.97
N VAL A 467 23.33 4.25 31.50
CA VAL A 467 22.60 5.47 31.90
C VAL A 467 21.13 5.20 32.23
N THR A 468 20.53 6.08 33.00
CA THR A 468 19.09 6.12 33.31
C THR A 468 18.66 7.54 33.65
N GLY A 469 17.40 7.86 33.40
CA GLY A 469 16.79 9.13 33.75
C GLY A 469 15.35 8.92 34.14
N ALA A 470 15.10 8.57 35.40
CA ALA A 470 13.77 8.44 36.00
C ALA A 470 13.67 9.33 37.26
N ARG A 471 13.86 10.65 37.05
CA ARG A 471 14.01 11.79 37.98
C ARG A 471 15.41 12.36 38.05
N LEU A 472 16.45 11.55 38.16
CA LEU A 472 17.85 11.98 38.11
C LEU A 472 18.53 11.35 36.91
N LEU A 473 19.36 12.11 36.20
CA LEU A 473 20.24 11.57 35.18
C LEU A 473 21.42 10.87 35.86
N ARG A 474 21.43 9.53 35.88
CA ARG A 474 22.49 8.74 36.49
C ARG A 474 23.31 8.03 35.42
N ALA A 475 24.59 7.87 35.69
CA ALA A 475 25.49 7.06 34.88
C ALA A 475 26.29 6.08 35.75
N HIS A 476 26.49 4.88 35.23
CA HIS A 476 27.49 3.92 35.72
C HIS A 476 28.69 3.95 34.77
N ILE A 477 29.87 4.28 35.31
CA ILE A 477 31.12 4.32 34.55
C ILE A 477 31.97 3.14 34.99
N ALA A 478 32.08 2.13 34.12
CA ALA A 478 32.85 0.93 34.43
C ALA A 478 34.37 1.22 34.42
N LEU A 479 35.14 0.43 35.19
CA LEU A 479 36.60 0.50 35.15
C LEU A 479 37.13 -0.23 33.91
N ASN A 480 38.04 0.42 33.18
CA ASN A 480 38.53 -0.08 31.90
C ASN A 480 39.17 -1.48 32.04
N GLY A 481 38.72 -2.42 31.21
CA GLY A 481 39.18 -3.82 31.23
C GLY A 481 38.59 -4.68 32.37
N GLN A 482 37.60 -4.19 33.13
CA GLN A 482 36.90 -4.95 34.16
C GLN A 482 35.46 -5.30 33.76
N SER A 483 34.82 -6.14 34.59
CA SER A 483 33.41 -6.50 34.45
C SER A 483 32.51 -5.24 34.46
N PRO A 484 31.42 -5.21 33.69
CA PRO A 484 30.44 -4.11 33.71
C PRO A 484 29.83 -3.86 35.09
N ALA A 485 29.96 -4.81 36.03
CA ALA A 485 29.51 -4.68 37.41
C ALA A 485 30.42 -3.77 38.27
N ILE A 486 31.66 -3.54 37.84
CA ILE A 486 32.68 -2.84 38.64
C ILE A 486 32.93 -1.46 38.05
N GLY A 487 32.41 -0.44 38.72
CA GLY A 487 32.46 0.93 38.26
C GLY A 487 32.02 1.93 39.33
N THR A 488 31.88 3.18 38.92
CA THR A 488 31.41 4.27 39.78
C THR A 488 30.06 4.77 39.28
N ASN A 489 29.09 4.86 40.20
CA ASN A 489 27.81 5.52 39.93
C ASN A 489 27.94 7.02 40.17
N VAL A 490 27.48 7.81 39.21
CA VAL A 490 27.49 9.28 39.27
C VAL A 490 26.13 9.85 38.90
N VAL A 491 25.82 11.02 39.43
CA VAL A 491 24.65 11.82 39.04
C VAL A 491 25.15 12.95 38.14
N TRP A 492 24.62 13.01 36.93
CA TRP A 492 24.91 14.04 35.93
C TRP A 492 23.91 15.21 36.03
N TYR A 493 24.06 16.21 35.16
CA TYR A 493 23.12 17.33 35.01
C TYR A 493 22.84 18.10 36.31
N GLY A 494 23.85 18.21 37.19
CA GLY A 494 23.74 18.95 38.46
C GLY A 494 22.73 18.36 39.46
N GLY A 495 22.20 17.15 39.22
CA GLY A 495 21.12 16.58 40.03
C GLY A 495 19.75 17.24 39.81
N GLU A 496 19.61 18.07 38.78
CA GLU A 496 18.31 18.59 38.34
C GLU A 496 17.45 17.48 37.75
N GLN A 497 16.15 17.73 37.66
CA GLN A 497 15.22 16.70 37.22
C GLN A 497 15.40 16.38 35.73
N ALA A 498 15.60 15.10 35.43
CA ALA A 498 15.75 14.58 34.08
C ALA A 498 14.98 13.26 33.90
N CYS A 499 14.34 13.11 32.74
CA CYS A 499 13.52 11.95 32.35
C CYS A 499 13.85 11.47 30.92
N ASN A 500 13.32 10.30 30.52
CA ASN A 500 13.39 9.76 29.16
C ASN A 500 14.83 9.66 28.62
N ALA A 501 15.75 9.21 29.48
CA ALA A 501 17.14 9.07 29.07
C ALA A 501 17.33 7.91 28.09
N SER A 502 18.03 8.16 26.99
CA SER A 502 18.34 7.19 25.95
C SER A 502 19.80 7.31 25.51
N LEU A 503 20.53 6.19 25.48
CA LEU A 503 21.92 6.12 25.07
C LEU A 503 22.06 5.78 23.59
N ALA A 504 22.89 6.53 22.88
CA ALA A 504 23.11 6.35 21.45
C ALA A 504 23.73 4.97 21.12
N LYS A 505 23.27 4.37 20.01
CA LYS A 505 23.72 3.06 19.49
C LYS A 505 24.66 3.19 18.29
N ASP A 506 25.48 4.24 18.30
CA ASP A 506 26.41 4.66 17.23
C ASP A 506 27.87 4.77 17.73
N SER A 507 28.18 4.10 18.84
CA SER A 507 29.46 4.17 19.56
C SER A 507 29.86 5.55 20.12
N SER A 508 29.07 6.62 19.90
CA SER A 508 29.39 7.97 20.38
C SER A 508 29.24 8.14 21.90
N LYS A 509 28.49 7.23 22.55
CA LYS A 509 28.15 7.28 23.98
C LYS A 509 27.48 8.58 24.42
N ARG A 510 26.74 9.22 23.50
CA ARG A 510 25.90 10.38 23.80
C ARG A 510 24.59 9.94 24.45
N THR A 511 24.13 10.70 25.42
CA THR A 511 22.88 10.45 26.14
C THR A 511 21.89 11.56 25.83
N LEU A 512 20.77 11.17 25.25
CA LEU A 512 19.59 12.01 25.03
C LEU A 512 18.74 12.01 26.30
N PHE A 513 18.11 13.13 26.67
CA PHE A 513 17.13 13.19 27.76
C PHE A 513 16.28 14.47 27.69
N LEU A 514 15.21 14.49 28.49
CA LEU A 514 14.32 15.65 28.68
C LEU A 514 14.46 16.21 30.10
N ASP A 515 14.35 17.53 30.24
CA ASP A 515 14.45 18.23 31.54
C ASP A 515 13.23 19.12 31.83
N PHE A 516 13.19 19.70 33.03
CA PHE A 516 12.02 20.41 33.56
C PHE A 516 12.15 21.95 33.44
N GLY A 517 12.92 22.44 32.45
CA GLY A 517 13.18 23.88 32.30
C GLY A 517 14.05 24.44 33.43
N GLY A 518 15.05 23.67 33.85
CA GLY A 518 15.92 24.02 34.97
C GLY A 518 17.02 25.01 34.60
N VAL A 519 17.73 25.53 35.61
CA VAL A 519 18.77 26.57 35.41
C VAL A 519 19.91 26.03 34.54
N THR A 520 20.31 24.77 34.75
CA THR A 520 21.41 24.14 34.00
C THR A 520 21.11 24.12 32.50
N GLY A 521 19.94 23.64 32.11
CA GLY A 521 19.54 23.54 30.70
C GLY A 521 19.23 24.89 30.06
N GLN A 522 18.54 25.80 30.76
CA GLN A 522 18.29 27.15 30.27
C GLN A 522 19.58 27.94 30.04
N THR A 523 20.57 27.76 30.92
CA THR A 523 21.90 28.38 30.76
C THR A 523 22.61 27.83 29.53
N PHE A 524 22.55 26.52 29.30
CA PHE A 524 23.17 25.88 28.14
C PHE A 524 22.50 26.27 26.82
N ALA A 525 21.16 26.28 26.79
CA ALA A 525 20.38 26.64 25.60
C ALA A 525 20.42 28.15 25.28
N GLY A 526 20.87 28.98 26.23
CA GLY A 526 20.89 30.43 26.08
C GLY A 526 19.50 31.08 26.06
N THR A 527 18.46 30.36 26.46
CA THR A 527 17.06 30.83 26.48
C THR A 527 16.28 30.17 27.62
N SER A 528 15.29 30.88 28.15
CA SER A 528 14.29 30.27 29.04
C SER A 528 13.31 29.41 28.23
N TYR A 529 12.86 28.32 28.84
CA TYR A 529 11.92 27.36 28.25
C TYR A 529 11.24 26.55 29.38
N ILE A 530 10.10 25.93 29.08
CA ILE A 530 9.27 25.17 30.04
C ILE A 530 9.63 23.67 30.07
N THR A 531 9.00 22.92 30.97
CA THR A 531 9.17 21.46 31.07
C THR A 531 9.09 20.77 29.72
N HIS A 532 10.12 19.98 29.39
CA HIS A 532 10.27 19.19 28.17
C HIS A 532 10.21 20.00 26.84
N GLU A 533 10.28 21.33 26.87
CA GLU A 533 10.31 22.14 25.63
C GLU A 533 11.63 21.97 24.86
N ARG A 534 12.65 21.39 25.50
CA ARG A 534 13.93 21.07 24.87
C ARG A 534 14.34 19.62 25.07
N LEU A 535 14.89 19.06 24.00
CA LEU A 535 15.60 17.80 23.98
C LEU A 535 17.09 18.11 24.14
N LEU A 536 17.73 17.48 25.12
CA LEU A 536 19.11 17.75 25.53
C LEU A 536 19.99 16.54 25.26
N VAL A 537 21.26 16.80 24.89
CA VAL A 537 22.25 15.76 24.66
C VAL A 537 23.46 16.00 25.55
N ALA A 538 23.84 14.99 26.32
CA ALA A 538 25.08 14.93 27.07
C ALA A 538 26.12 14.03 26.38
N ASP A 539 27.40 14.38 26.48
CA ASP A 539 28.51 13.53 26.06
C ASP A 539 28.75 12.36 27.04
N SER A 540 29.75 11.53 26.73
CA SER A 540 30.15 10.38 27.55
C SER A 540 30.63 10.73 28.98
N SER A 541 30.89 12.01 29.27
CA SER A 541 31.30 12.52 30.58
C SER A 541 30.17 13.24 31.32
N GLY A 542 28.99 13.36 30.71
CA GLY A 542 27.82 14.04 31.27
C GLY A 542 27.77 15.55 31.01
N ASN A 543 28.63 16.09 30.13
CA ASN A 543 28.55 17.50 29.75
C ASN A 543 27.51 17.69 28.65
N LEU A 544 26.69 18.74 28.74
CA LEU A 544 25.78 19.11 27.66
C LEU A 544 26.57 19.51 26.42
N VAL A 545 26.17 18.95 25.27
CA VAL A 545 26.81 19.19 23.97
C VAL A 545 25.85 19.63 22.89
N HIS A 546 24.54 19.39 23.04
CA HIS A 546 23.55 19.80 22.06
C HIS A 546 22.16 20.01 22.67
N SER A 547 21.32 20.80 22.00
CA SER A 547 19.91 20.95 22.39
C SER A 547 19.00 21.39 21.25
N VAL A 548 17.88 20.70 21.06
CA VAL A 548 16.85 21.04 20.06
C VAL A 548 15.56 21.47 20.77
N GLY A 549 14.93 22.54 20.27
CA GLY A 549 13.65 23.03 20.79
C GLY A 549 12.46 22.34 20.11
N ALA A 550 11.38 22.13 20.86
CA ALA A 550 10.14 21.60 20.32
C ALA A 550 9.47 22.63 19.38
N PRO A 551 8.68 22.17 18.39
CA PRO A 551 7.86 23.07 17.57
C PRO A 551 6.89 23.90 18.42
N SER A 552 6.59 25.12 17.97
CA SER A 552 5.70 26.04 18.70
C SER A 552 4.36 25.38 19.07
N GLY A 553 3.98 25.48 20.35
CA GLY A 553 2.74 24.89 20.88
C GLY A 553 2.87 23.45 21.36
N PHE A 554 4.07 22.87 21.28
CA PHE A 554 4.37 21.51 21.70
C PHE A 554 5.57 21.45 22.66
N THR A 555 5.64 20.36 23.42
CA THR A 555 6.84 19.90 24.14
C THR A 555 7.17 18.48 23.70
N PHE A 556 8.38 17.99 23.97
CA PHE A 556 8.74 16.60 23.69
C PHE A 556 8.26 15.66 24.81
N ASP A 557 8.04 14.40 24.46
CA ASP A 557 7.92 13.29 25.40
C ASP A 557 8.43 11.99 24.74
N HIS A 558 8.66 10.96 25.53
CA HIS A 558 9.00 9.61 25.06
C HIS A 558 10.18 9.57 24.07
N SER A 559 11.19 10.41 24.28
CA SER A 559 12.31 10.57 23.35
C SER A 559 13.27 9.38 23.36
N GLU A 560 13.69 8.92 22.18
CA GLU A 560 14.60 7.81 21.98
C GLU A 560 15.60 8.08 20.85
N TRP A 561 16.80 7.50 20.92
CA TRP A 561 17.70 7.45 19.76
C TRP A 561 17.15 6.50 18.69
N ALA A 562 17.22 6.92 17.42
CA ALA A 562 16.97 5.99 16.31
C ALA A 562 18.07 4.92 16.27
N SER A 563 17.68 3.68 15.94
CA SER A 563 18.61 2.56 15.81
C SER A 563 19.09 2.42 14.38
N GLY A 564 20.39 2.17 14.18
CA GLY A 564 20.98 1.93 12.86
C GLY A 564 21.40 3.18 12.08
N ILE A 565 21.17 4.38 12.63
CA ILE A 565 21.65 5.65 12.08
C ILE A 565 22.10 6.58 13.23
N GLY A 566 23.15 7.39 12.99
CA GLY A 566 23.63 8.38 13.96
C GLY A 566 22.93 9.73 13.81
N ASN A 567 22.97 10.56 14.86
CA ASN A 567 22.42 11.94 14.89
C ASN A 567 20.90 12.07 14.68
N ILE A 568 20.15 10.96 14.66
CA ILE A 568 18.69 10.98 14.55
C ILE A 568 18.08 10.49 15.86
N ALA A 569 17.16 11.28 16.41
CA ALA A 569 16.28 10.88 17.49
C ALA A 569 14.83 10.78 17.00
N VAL A 570 13.99 10.09 17.78
CA VAL A 570 12.54 10.03 17.59
C VAL A 570 11.88 10.43 18.91
N ALA A 571 10.78 11.17 18.85
CA ALA A 571 10.05 11.61 20.03
C ALA A 571 8.56 11.75 19.75
N THR A 572 7.76 11.75 20.80
CA THR A 572 6.37 12.19 20.75
C THR A 572 6.30 13.70 21.01
N LEU A 573 5.36 14.40 20.38
CA LEU A 573 5.01 15.77 20.74
C LEU A 573 3.77 15.81 21.62
N THR A 574 3.84 16.53 22.73
CA THR A 574 2.73 16.78 23.65
C THR A 574 2.21 18.19 23.44
N ASN A 575 0.90 18.34 23.22
CA ASN A 575 0.29 19.67 23.05
C ASN A 575 -0.03 20.34 24.40
N VAL A 576 -0.51 21.59 24.36
CA VAL A 576 -0.87 22.37 25.55
C VAL A 576 -1.94 21.74 26.45
N ASN A 577 -2.72 20.79 25.94
CA ASN A 577 -3.75 20.07 26.69
C ASN A 577 -3.24 18.73 27.26
N GLY A 578 -1.96 18.39 27.04
CA GLY A 578 -1.35 17.15 27.50
C GLY A 578 -1.59 15.94 26.60
N ALA A 579 -2.20 16.11 25.43
CA ALA A 579 -2.39 15.02 24.47
C ALA A 579 -1.15 14.82 23.60
N HIS A 580 -0.98 13.61 23.06
CA HIS A 580 0.20 13.18 22.29
C HIS A 580 -0.10 12.97 20.80
N PRO A 581 -0.42 14.03 20.03
CA PRO A 581 -0.99 13.86 18.71
C PRO A 581 0.02 13.50 17.61
N LYS A 582 1.33 13.56 17.87
CA LYS A 582 2.36 13.38 16.83
C LYS A 582 3.59 12.61 17.31
N ILE A 583 4.17 11.83 16.40
CA ILE A 583 5.54 11.31 16.52
C ILE A 583 6.41 12.04 15.49
N VAL A 584 7.59 12.47 15.91
CA VAL A 584 8.55 13.24 15.11
C VAL A 584 9.92 12.59 15.02
N MET A 585 10.59 12.81 13.91
CA MET A 585 12.04 12.64 13.76
C MET A 585 12.72 13.95 14.14
N VAL A 586 13.81 13.88 14.90
CA VAL A 586 14.65 15.02 15.25
C VAL A 586 16.04 14.79 14.69
N ASN A 587 16.48 15.66 13.78
CA ASN A 587 17.82 15.63 13.20
C ASN A 587 18.76 16.58 13.96
N LEU A 588 19.78 16.03 14.60
CA LEU A 588 20.72 16.80 15.42
C LEU A 588 21.83 17.49 14.60
N LEU A 589 21.88 17.26 13.28
CA LEU A 589 22.83 17.94 12.40
C LEU A 589 22.35 19.34 12.00
N ASP A 590 21.04 19.54 11.86
CA ASP A 590 20.42 20.78 11.39
C ASP A 590 19.26 21.28 12.27
N ASP A 591 19.02 20.62 13.41
CA ASP A 591 17.97 20.90 14.39
C ASP A 591 16.53 20.79 13.85
N SER A 592 16.35 20.14 12.69
CA SER A 592 15.01 19.96 12.11
C SER A 592 14.17 18.95 12.90
N VAL A 593 12.88 19.26 13.03
CA VAL A 593 11.86 18.39 13.64
C VAL A 593 10.79 18.11 12.60
N ILE A 594 10.61 16.84 12.26
CA ILE A 594 9.83 16.40 11.10
C ILE A 594 8.75 15.45 11.57
N ASP A 595 7.49 15.76 11.25
CA ASP A 595 6.34 14.93 11.57
C ASP A 595 6.38 13.61 10.80
N LEU A 596 6.37 12.48 11.52
CA LEU A 596 6.33 11.14 10.94
C LEU A 596 4.90 10.58 10.93
N VAL A 597 4.16 10.82 12.00
CA VAL A 597 2.84 10.24 12.26
C VAL A 597 1.98 11.21 13.04
N GLU A 598 0.69 11.28 12.73
CA GLU A 598 -0.33 11.93 13.55
C GLU A 598 -1.40 10.94 14.06
N GLY A 599 -2.01 11.23 15.21
CA GLY A 599 -3.08 10.44 15.82
C GLY A 599 -3.62 11.14 17.08
N ASP A 600 -4.37 10.41 17.93
CA ASP A 600 -4.92 11.00 19.17
C ASP A 600 -3.95 10.92 20.35
N GLU A 601 -3.43 9.71 20.63
CA GLU A 601 -2.49 9.44 21.73
C GLU A 601 -1.39 8.45 21.30
N LEU A 602 -0.23 8.99 20.90
CA LEU A 602 0.90 8.23 20.36
C LEU A 602 2.08 8.17 21.34
N TRP A 603 2.35 7.00 21.93
CA TRP A 603 3.31 6.86 23.03
C TRP A 603 4.50 5.96 22.67
N HIS A 604 5.64 6.19 23.32
CA HIS A 604 6.84 5.33 23.26
C HIS A 604 7.29 4.94 21.84
N PRO A 605 7.71 5.90 20.99
CA PRO A 605 8.19 5.59 19.65
C PRO A 605 9.55 4.88 19.64
N SER A 606 9.73 3.97 18.69
CA SER A 606 10.99 3.27 18.39
C SER A 606 11.23 3.27 16.90
N LEU A 607 12.23 4.02 16.46
CA LEU A 607 12.62 4.13 15.05
C LEU A 607 13.83 3.24 14.77
N TRP A 608 13.68 2.31 13.83
CA TRP A 608 14.75 1.46 13.31
C TRP A 608 15.03 1.82 11.86
N VAL A 609 16.31 1.91 11.51
CA VAL A 609 16.81 2.14 10.16
C VAL A 609 17.79 1.03 9.82
N LYS A 610 17.64 0.41 8.65
CA LYS A 610 18.62 -0.58 8.16
C LYS A 610 19.96 0.13 7.95
N LYS A 611 21.03 -0.34 8.62
CA LYS A 611 22.40 0.14 8.34
C LYS A 611 22.71 -0.09 6.87
N GLY A 612 23.00 0.99 6.12
CA GLY A 612 23.36 0.92 4.71
C GLY A 612 24.73 0.27 4.46
N MET A 613 25.00 -0.11 3.21
CA MET A 613 26.33 -0.52 2.79
C MET A 613 27.30 0.67 2.82
N ASN A 614 28.46 0.50 3.45
CA ASN A 614 29.62 1.36 3.19
C ASN A 614 30.13 1.06 1.78
N VAL A 615 29.58 1.73 0.77
CA VAL A 615 30.23 1.83 -0.53
C VAL A 615 31.29 2.91 -0.36
N GLY A 616 32.57 2.54 -0.47
CA GLY A 616 33.69 3.42 -0.17
C GLY A 616 33.61 4.80 -0.84
N ASP A 617 34.28 5.78 -0.24
CA ASP A 617 34.18 7.24 -0.47
C ASP A 617 34.32 7.74 -1.93
N ASP A 618 34.57 6.88 -2.92
CA ASP A 618 34.86 7.23 -4.32
C ASP A 618 33.75 6.84 -5.33
N ILE A 619 32.63 6.23 -4.90
CA ILE A 619 31.51 5.92 -5.81
C ILE A 619 30.24 6.60 -5.31
N VAL A 620 29.88 7.72 -5.93
CA VAL A 620 28.54 8.30 -5.79
C VAL A 620 27.57 7.42 -6.60
N ILE A 621 26.96 6.44 -5.93
CA ILE A 621 25.86 5.67 -6.52
C ILE A 621 24.61 6.53 -6.42
N ASP A 622 23.98 6.80 -7.55
CA ASP A 622 22.63 7.35 -7.54
C ASP A 622 21.62 6.22 -7.31
N LEU A 623 21.33 5.96 -6.03
CA LEU A 623 20.31 5.01 -5.58
C LEU A 623 18.89 5.43 -5.99
N ASP A 624 18.73 6.59 -6.64
CA ASP A 624 17.48 7.01 -7.28
C ASP A 624 17.21 6.26 -8.61
N SER A 625 18.24 5.62 -9.19
CA SER A 625 18.21 5.07 -10.53
C SER A 625 18.61 3.61 -10.63
N ALA A 626 19.75 3.23 -10.06
CA ALA A 626 20.27 1.86 -10.19
C ALA A 626 19.38 0.85 -9.44
N GLY A 627 18.86 -0.16 -10.15
CA GLY A 627 18.01 -1.19 -9.57
C GLY A 627 16.61 -0.73 -9.14
N VAL A 628 16.20 0.51 -9.47
CA VAL A 628 14.88 1.08 -9.13
C VAL A 628 13.88 0.80 -10.25
N TYR A 629 13.19 -0.35 -10.22
CA TYR A 629 12.21 -0.74 -11.26
C TYR A 629 10.78 -0.29 -10.95
N PHE A 630 10.60 0.60 -9.98
CA PHE A 630 9.32 1.19 -9.58
C PHE A 630 9.58 2.48 -8.78
N LYS A 631 8.71 3.49 -8.94
CA LYS A 631 8.70 4.74 -8.17
C LYS A 631 7.38 4.93 -7.42
N ASP A 632 7.45 5.55 -6.25
CA ASP A 632 6.28 6.02 -5.49
C ASP A 632 5.32 6.82 -6.39
N GLY A 633 4.01 6.56 -6.24
CA GLY A 633 2.96 7.20 -7.04
C GLY A 633 2.66 6.53 -8.39
N GLN A 634 3.45 5.55 -8.84
CA GLN A 634 3.14 4.81 -10.07
C GLN A 634 2.03 3.75 -9.85
N ASP A 635 1.37 3.36 -10.94
CA ASP A 635 0.26 2.41 -10.92
C ASP A 635 0.69 0.96 -10.58
N TRP A 636 -0.30 0.08 -10.43
CA TRP A 636 -0.07 -1.32 -10.09
C TRP A 636 0.72 -2.10 -11.15
N ALA A 637 0.65 -1.71 -12.42
CA ALA A 637 1.42 -2.37 -13.47
C ALA A 637 2.93 -2.16 -13.24
N HIS A 638 3.32 -0.95 -12.85
CA HIS A 638 4.70 -0.64 -12.46
C HIS A 638 5.12 -1.39 -11.19
N VAL A 639 4.26 -1.43 -10.15
CA VAL A 639 4.54 -2.18 -8.92
C VAL A 639 4.79 -3.66 -9.21
N SER A 640 3.86 -4.29 -9.95
CA SER A 640 3.91 -5.72 -10.29
C SER A 640 5.17 -6.05 -11.09
N LEU A 641 5.42 -5.31 -12.18
CA LEU A 641 6.60 -5.54 -13.00
C LEU A 641 7.90 -5.25 -12.24
N GLY A 642 7.97 -4.15 -11.51
CA GLY A 642 9.16 -3.76 -10.76
C GLY A 642 9.56 -4.81 -9.72
N TYR A 643 8.59 -5.32 -8.95
CA TYR A 643 8.87 -6.40 -8.01
C TYR A 643 9.32 -7.68 -8.72
N LYS A 644 8.71 -8.03 -9.86
CA LYS A 644 9.13 -9.20 -10.65
C LYS A 644 10.52 -9.04 -11.26
N MET A 645 10.95 -7.81 -11.59
CA MET A 645 12.33 -7.53 -11.98
C MET A 645 13.31 -7.77 -10.83
N SER A 646 12.97 -7.38 -9.60
CA SER A 646 13.79 -7.69 -8.41
C SER A 646 13.96 -9.21 -8.22
N MET A 647 12.89 -9.99 -8.45
CA MET A 647 12.96 -11.45 -8.42
C MET A 647 13.76 -12.04 -9.58
N LEU A 648 13.69 -11.44 -10.77
CA LEU A 648 14.50 -11.85 -11.92
C LEU A 648 15.98 -11.74 -11.58
N TRP A 649 16.42 -10.62 -10.99
CA TRP A 649 17.80 -10.45 -10.54
C TRP A 649 18.17 -11.41 -9.40
N LYS A 650 17.29 -11.56 -8.41
CA LYS A 650 17.47 -12.48 -7.28
C LYS A 650 17.67 -13.93 -7.72
N TYR A 651 16.92 -14.38 -8.73
CA TYR A 651 16.95 -15.76 -9.21
C TYR A 651 17.68 -15.94 -10.55
N LYS A 652 18.48 -14.95 -10.99
CA LYS A 652 19.05 -14.92 -12.35
C LYS A 652 19.83 -16.19 -12.72
N ASP A 653 20.52 -16.77 -11.74
CA ASP A 653 21.37 -17.94 -11.92
C ASP A 653 20.60 -19.27 -11.85
N ASP A 654 19.30 -19.23 -11.51
CA ASP A 654 18.45 -20.41 -11.35
C ASP A 654 17.38 -20.53 -12.44
N ILE A 655 16.93 -19.42 -13.04
CA ILE A 655 15.80 -19.43 -13.98
C ILE A 655 16.13 -20.22 -15.25
N GLU A 656 15.36 -21.27 -15.49
CA GLU A 656 15.37 -22.09 -16.71
C GLU A 656 14.20 -21.76 -17.65
N ILE A 657 13.10 -21.22 -17.11
CA ILE A 657 11.88 -20.88 -17.85
C ILE A 657 11.45 -19.46 -17.47
N LEU A 658 11.45 -18.55 -18.42
CA LEU A 658 10.96 -17.19 -18.22
C LEU A 658 9.59 -17.02 -18.91
N CYS A 659 8.55 -16.72 -18.13
CA CYS A 659 7.22 -16.45 -18.64
C CYS A 659 6.99 -14.92 -18.72
N VAL A 660 6.77 -14.40 -19.92
CA VAL A 660 6.50 -12.98 -20.20
C VAL A 660 5.13 -12.81 -20.84
N GLY A 661 4.45 -11.70 -20.58
CA GLY A 661 3.15 -11.43 -21.20
C GLY A 661 2.29 -10.45 -20.40
N SER A 662 1.00 -10.40 -20.76
CA SER A 662 0.02 -9.53 -20.09
C SER A 662 -0.44 -10.07 -18.72
N SER A 663 -1.47 -9.44 -18.15
CA SER A 663 -2.17 -9.93 -16.95
C SER A 663 -2.69 -11.37 -17.13
N ARG A 664 -2.88 -11.85 -18.35
CA ARG A 664 -3.24 -13.26 -18.59
C ARG A 664 -2.10 -14.21 -18.27
N THR A 665 -0.86 -13.81 -18.51
CA THR A 665 0.31 -14.58 -18.06
C THR A 665 0.42 -14.54 -16.54
N GLU A 666 0.25 -13.37 -15.93
CA GLU A 666 0.26 -13.18 -14.47
C GLU A 666 -0.75 -14.10 -13.77
N ASN A 667 -1.99 -14.12 -14.27
CA ASN A 667 -3.10 -14.82 -13.62
C ASN A 667 -3.25 -16.28 -14.04
N SER A 668 -2.62 -16.73 -15.12
CA SER A 668 -2.86 -18.08 -15.67
C SER A 668 -1.70 -19.05 -15.51
N LEU A 669 -0.48 -18.58 -15.20
CA LEU A 669 0.70 -19.44 -15.09
C LEU A 669 1.21 -19.54 -13.66
N MET A 670 0.83 -20.64 -12.99
CA MET A 670 1.32 -21.02 -11.66
C MET A 670 2.71 -21.66 -11.76
N VAL A 671 3.72 -20.84 -12.04
CA VAL A 671 5.09 -21.32 -12.33
C VAL A 671 5.71 -22.19 -11.23
N THR A 672 5.24 -22.09 -9.98
CA THR A 672 5.65 -22.97 -8.88
C THR A 672 5.23 -24.43 -9.05
N ALA A 673 4.23 -24.71 -9.89
CA ALA A 673 3.77 -26.06 -10.20
C ALA A 673 4.49 -26.68 -11.42
N LEU A 674 5.34 -25.93 -12.13
CA LEU A 674 6.11 -26.47 -13.25
C LEU A 674 7.21 -27.40 -12.74
N THR A 675 7.22 -28.63 -13.25
CA THR A 675 8.29 -29.60 -12.98
C THR A 675 9.36 -29.61 -14.07
N SER A 676 9.12 -28.90 -15.17
CA SER A 676 10.05 -28.77 -16.29
C SER A 676 11.28 -27.92 -15.99
N GLY A 677 11.32 -27.16 -14.91
CA GLY A 677 12.49 -26.39 -14.51
C GLY A 677 12.12 -25.26 -13.56
N PHE A 678 13.13 -24.58 -13.03
CA PHE A 678 12.89 -23.40 -12.22
C PHE A 678 12.35 -22.26 -13.10
N ALA A 679 11.15 -21.79 -12.79
CA ALA A 679 10.43 -20.84 -13.61
C ALA A 679 10.11 -19.55 -12.86
N LEU A 680 10.10 -18.43 -13.59
CA LEU A 680 9.68 -17.12 -13.10
C LEU A 680 8.59 -16.55 -14.02
N ASN A 681 7.54 -16.00 -13.41
CA ASN A 681 6.47 -15.29 -14.12
C ASN A 681 6.69 -13.77 -13.99
N THR A 682 6.95 -13.10 -15.10
CA THR A 682 7.07 -11.63 -15.20
C THR A 682 5.91 -11.00 -15.96
N GLY A 683 4.79 -11.72 -16.12
CA GLY A 683 3.57 -11.20 -16.72
C GLY A 683 2.98 -10.05 -15.90
N HIS A 684 2.37 -9.05 -16.52
CA HIS A 684 1.87 -7.85 -15.83
C HIS A 684 0.71 -7.20 -16.61
N SER A 685 -0.15 -6.45 -15.91
CA SER A 685 -1.18 -5.60 -16.53
C SER A 685 -0.58 -4.43 -17.31
N GLY A 686 -1.37 -3.73 -18.13
CA GLY A 686 -0.89 -2.57 -18.89
C GLY A 686 0.25 -2.95 -19.83
N ASN A 687 0.06 -3.98 -20.63
CA ASN A 687 1.12 -4.64 -21.38
C ASN A 687 0.83 -4.61 -22.89
N ASP A 688 1.90 -4.54 -23.68
CA ASP A 688 1.92 -4.87 -25.09
C ASP A 688 3.00 -5.95 -25.37
N MET A 689 2.96 -6.53 -26.57
CA MET A 689 3.92 -7.57 -26.98
C MET A 689 5.36 -7.09 -26.85
N ASN A 690 5.61 -5.80 -27.09
CA ASN A 690 6.96 -5.27 -27.03
C ASN A 690 7.49 -5.20 -25.60
N ALA A 691 6.65 -4.84 -24.62
CA ALA A 691 7.02 -4.81 -23.21
C ALA A 691 7.38 -6.21 -22.71
N SER A 692 6.61 -7.23 -23.12
CA SER A 692 6.92 -8.64 -22.80
C SER A 692 8.27 -9.07 -23.36
N LEU A 693 8.51 -8.76 -24.64
CA LEU A 693 9.75 -9.15 -25.32
C LEU A 693 10.94 -8.27 -24.93
N TYR A 694 10.72 -7.05 -24.44
CA TYR A 694 11.77 -6.19 -23.88
C TYR A 694 12.40 -6.85 -22.65
N VAL A 695 11.58 -7.36 -21.73
CA VAL A 695 12.08 -8.12 -20.55
C VAL A 695 12.81 -9.38 -21.00
N ALA A 696 12.20 -10.14 -21.91
CA ALA A 696 12.77 -11.39 -22.41
C ALA A 696 14.14 -11.18 -23.08
N GLU A 697 14.28 -10.14 -23.90
CA GLU A 697 15.51 -9.88 -24.66
C GLU A 697 16.60 -9.24 -23.79
N ASN A 698 16.27 -8.17 -23.07
CA ASN A 698 17.29 -7.35 -22.41
C ASN A 698 17.75 -7.94 -21.07
N TYR A 699 16.90 -8.77 -20.45
CA TYR A 699 17.19 -9.38 -19.16
C TYR A 699 17.28 -10.90 -19.26
N GLY A 700 16.30 -11.52 -19.92
CA GLY A 700 16.26 -12.96 -20.11
C GLY A 700 17.48 -13.48 -20.87
N LEU A 701 17.62 -13.08 -22.14
CA LEU A 701 18.69 -13.58 -23.01
C LEU A 701 20.10 -13.14 -22.58
N ASN A 702 20.22 -11.99 -21.93
CA ASN A 702 21.52 -11.42 -21.54
C ASN A 702 22.07 -12.00 -20.23
N HIS A 703 21.20 -12.29 -19.24
CA HIS A 703 21.64 -12.57 -17.86
C HIS A 703 21.24 -13.93 -17.31
N LEU A 704 20.25 -14.60 -17.89
CA LEU A 704 19.76 -15.89 -17.37
C LEU A 704 20.59 -17.05 -17.95
N SER A 705 21.70 -17.36 -17.30
CA SER A 705 22.68 -18.34 -17.81
C SER A 705 22.14 -19.77 -17.97
N LYS A 706 21.03 -20.11 -17.29
CA LYS A 706 20.37 -21.42 -17.36
C LYS A 706 19.11 -21.44 -18.23
N LEU A 707 18.78 -20.33 -18.91
CA LEU A 707 17.54 -20.18 -19.65
C LEU A 707 17.41 -21.21 -20.79
N LYS A 708 16.30 -21.94 -20.80
CA LYS A 708 15.97 -22.95 -21.81
C LYS A 708 14.71 -22.60 -22.58
N PHE A 709 13.73 -22.00 -21.90
CA PHE A 709 12.43 -21.70 -22.48
C PHE A 709 12.00 -20.27 -22.19
N ILE A 710 11.41 -19.63 -23.20
CA ILE A 710 10.65 -18.39 -23.04
C ILE A 710 9.20 -18.69 -23.40
N VAL A 711 8.30 -18.48 -22.44
CA VAL A 711 6.86 -18.62 -22.60
C VAL A 711 6.29 -17.22 -22.78
N VAL A 712 5.61 -16.97 -23.91
CA VAL A 712 5.08 -15.65 -24.27
C VAL A 712 3.57 -15.73 -24.50
N SER A 713 2.81 -14.79 -23.95
CA SER A 713 1.38 -14.71 -24.26
C SER A 713 1.11 -14.23 -25.68
N ILE A 714 0.11 -14.83 -26.31
CA ILE A 714 -0.43 -14.46 -27.62
C ILE A 714 -1.83 -13.90 -27.40
N ASP A 715 -1.88 -12.67 -26.86
CA ASP A 715 -3.11 -11.98 -26.49
C ASP A 715 -3.71 -11.22 -27.67
N LEU A 716 -4.31 -11.95 -28.61
CA LEU A 716 -4.74 -11.40 -29.89
C LEU A 716 -5.67 -10.18 -29.78
N ASP A 717 -6.48 -10.08 -28.73
CA ASP A 717 -7.39 -8.95 -28.47
C ASP A 717 -6.68 -7.69 -27.94
N LEU A 718 -5.41 -7.80 -27.51
CA LEU A 718 -4.57 -6.67 -27.08
C LEU A 718 -3.67 -6.14 -28.20
N TRP A 719 -3.68 -6.75 -29.39
CA TRP A 719 -2.82 -6.39 -30.53
C TRP A 719 -3.26 -5.10 -31.26
N HIS A 720 -4.18 -4.34 -30.68
CA HIS A 720 -4.42 -2.95 -31.01
C HIS A 720 -3.37 -2.00 -30.39
N ASN A 721 -2.39 -2.55 -29.67
CA ASN A 721 -1.20 -1.86 -29.16
C ASN A 721 0.07 -2.45 -29.80
N SER A 722 1.16 -1.68 -29.77
CA SER A 722 2.46 -1.99 -30.35
C SER A 722 3.62 -1.68 -29.39
N SER A 723 3.80 -0.43 -28.99
CA SER A 723 4.83 0.02 -28.04
C SER A 723 4.32 0.99 -26.98
N GLU A 724 3.04 1.36 -27.04
CA GLU A 724 2.42 2.38 -26.20
C GLU A 724 2.59 2.09 -24.71
N TYR A 725 2.42 0.83 -24.29
CA TYR A 725 2.62 0.43 -22.90
C TYR A 725 4.09 0.22 -22.55
N THR A 726 4.93 -0.19 -23.50
CA THR A 726 6.38 -0.21 -23.31
C THR A 726 6.90 1.17 -22.93
N GLU A 727 6.45 2.21 -23.64
CA GLU A 727 6.84 3.60 -23.39
C GLU A 727 6.39 4.06 -22.00
N ILE A 728 5.14 3.73 -21.62
CA ILE A 728 4.61 4.05 -20.29
C ILE A 728 5.42 3.39 -19.18
N LEU A 729 5.66 2.07 -19.27
CA LEU A 729 6.26 1.28 -18.19
C LEU A 729 7.78 1.43 -18.07
N MET A 730 8.48 1.41 -19.20
CA MET A 730 9.94 1.31 -19.21
C MET A 730 10.60 2.69 -19.27
N ALA A 731 10.08 3.61 -20.09
CA ALA A 731 10.76 4.89 -20.31
C ALA A 731 10.64 5.84 -19.10
N ASN A 732 9.62 5.67 -18.27
CA ASN A 732 9.38 6.51 -17.09
C ASN A 732 9.92 5.91 -15.79
N THR A 733 10.59 4.76 -15.87
CA THR A 733 11.07 4.02 -14.70
C THR A 733 12.60 4.00 -14.68
N PRO A 734 13.26 4.58 -13.66
CA PRO A 734 14.70 4.83 -13.68
C PRO A 734 15.55 3.59 -13.93
N GLY A 735 15.23 2.46 -13.31
CA GLY A 735 16.01 1.23 -13.42
C GLY A 735 16.14 0.76 -14.87
N PHE A 736 15.03 0.76 -15.63
CA PHE A 736 15.06 0.37 -17.03
C PHE A 736 15.86 1.35 -17.90
N VAL A 737 15.75 2.66 -17.64
CA VAL A 737 16.52 3.70 -18.35
C VAL A 737 18.01 3.60 -18.00
N TYR A 738 18.32 3.42 -16.73
CA TYR A 738 19.67 3.28 -16.20
C TYR A 738 20.34 2.05 -16.80
N ASP A 739 19.69 0.89 -16.78
CA ASP A 739 20.20 -0.32 -17.41
C ASP A 739 20.45 -0.13 -18.90
N ALA A 740 19.52 0.48 -19.63
CA ALA A 740 19.67 0.74 -21.06
C ALA A 740 20.90 1.64 -21.35
N ASN A 741 21.11 2.68 -20.55
CA ASN A 741 22.28 3.57 -20.64
C ASN A 741 23.60 2.85 -20.32
N HIS A 742 23.55 1.74 -19.58
CA HIS A 742 24.69 0.87 -19.27
C HIS A 742 24.73 -0.38 -20.17
N GLY A 743 24.05 -0.35 -21.32
CA GLY A 743 24.05 -1.44 -22.29
C GLY A 743 23.47 -2.74 -21.73
N PHE A 744 22.49 -2.64 -20.83
CA PHE A 744 21.89 -3.72 -20.07
C PHE A 744 22.91 -4.63 -19.39
N TRP A 745 24.06 -4.09 -18.96
CA TRP A 745 25.09 -4.86 -18.23
C TRP A 745 25.66 -6.06 -19.00
N VAL A 746 25.57 -6.08 -20.33
CA VAL A 746 26.04 -7.22 -21.15
C VAL A 746 27.55 -7.49 -20.96
N SER A 747 28.34 -6.47 -20.60
CA SER A 747 29.76 -6.60 -20.29
C SER A 747 30.07 -7.20 -18.91
N GLY A 748 29.05 -7.41 -18.08
CA GLY A 748 29.17 -7.85 -16.69
C GLY A 748 28.44 -6.92 -15.74
N ILE A 749 27.90 -7.52 -14.66
CA ILE A 749 27.20 -6.81 -13.59
C ILE A 749 28.23 -6.39 -12.53
N PRO A 750 28.24 -5.13 -12.06
CA PRO A 750 29.09 -4.71 -10.95
C PRO A 750 28.78 -5.45 -9.64
N ASP A 751 29.79 -5.67 -8.79
CA ASP A 751 29.65 -6.42 -7.52
C ASP A 751 28.57 -5.82 -6.59
N TRP A 752 28.36 -4.51 -6.66
CA TRP A 752 27.38 -3.78 -5.85
C TRP A 752 25.95 -3.80 -6.40
N PHE A 753 25.72 -4.17 -7.67
CA PHE A 753 24.44 -3.93 -8.34
C PHE A 753 23.30 -4.78 -7.78
N LEU A 754 23.57 -6.05 -7.45
CA LEU A 754 22.53 -6.93 -6.89
C LEU A 754 22.11 -6.45 -5.49
N ASP A 755 23.06 -5.96 -4.70
CA ASP A 755 22.76 -5.33 -3.42
C ASP A 755 21.96 -4.04 -3.63
N ALA A 756 22.30 -3.23 -4.63
CA ALA A 756 21.51 -2.04 -4.99
C ALA A 756 20.08 -2.40 -5.42
N VAL A 757 19.84 -3.47 -6.17
CA VAL A 757 18.48 -3.96 -6.51
C VAL A 757 17.72 -4.43 -5.27
N GLU A 758 18.41 -5.05 -4.30
CA GLU A 758 17.80 -5.45 -3.04
C GLU A 758 17.48 -4.24 -2.14
N GLU A 759 18.36 -3.24 -2.12
CA GLU A 759 18.23 -2.05 -1.27
C GLU A 759 17.28 -0.98 -1.83
N SER A 760 17.24 -0.83 -3.16
CA SER A 760 16.33 0.07 -3.89
C SER A 760 14.87 -0.34 -3.75
N SER A 761 14.58 -1.55 -3.27
CA SER A 761 13.25 -2.13 -3.20
C SER A 761 12.28 -1.30 -2.35
N GLN A 762 11.55 -0.37 -2.99
CA GLN A 762 10.42 0.38 -2.41
C GLN A 762 9.10 -0.42 -2.47
N TYR A 763 9.19 -1.70 -2.84
CA TYR A 763 8.02 -2.50 -3.16
C TYR A 763 7.18 -2.76 -1.91
N SER A 764 5.87 -2.63 -2.08
CA SER A 764 4.92 -2.81 -0.98
C SER A 764 4.99 -4.23 -0.41
N GLU A 765 4.72 -4.37 0.90
CA GLU A 765 4.72 -5.67 1.58
C GLU A 765 3.70 -6.65 0.94
N ILE A 766 2.66 -6.14 0.26
CA ILE A 766 1.73 -6.96 -0.53
C ILE A 766 2.41 -7.52 -1.76
N ALA A 767 3.14 -6.73 -2.55
CA ALA A 767 3.83 -7.24 -3.73
C ALA A 767 4.77 -8.39 -3.34
N ARG A 768 5.48 -8.23 -2.22
CA ARG A 768 6.30 -9.28 -1.61
C ARG A 768 5.46 -10.51 -1.22
N THR A 769 4.39 -10.32 -0.47
CA THR A 769 3.54 -11.41 0.03
C THR A 769 2.82 -12.17 -1.09
N ILE A 770 2.43 -11.47 -2.16
CA ILE A 770 1.77 -12.07 -3.33
C ILE A 770 2.77 -12.81 -4.20
N TYR A 771 3.81 -12.11 -4.66
CA TYR A 771 4.62 -12.59 -5.78
C TYR A 771 5.81 -13.43 -5.35
N GLU A 772 6.38 -13.20 -4.17
CA GLU A 772 7.57 -13.93 -3.72
C GLU A 772 7.28 -15.44 -3.54
N PRO A 773 6.21 -15.86 -2.83
CA PRO A 773 5.92 -17.28 -2.61
C PRO A 773 5.47 -17.99 -3.91
N THR A 774 4.87 -17.25 -4.84
CA THR A 774 4.30 -17.79 -6.07
C THR A 774 5.22 -17.65 -7.29
N ARG A 775 6.39 -17.01 -7.12
CA ARG A 775 7.32 -16.64 -8.20
C ARG A 775 6.64 -15.85 -9.32
N GLY A 776 5.81 -14.87 -8.94
CA GLY A 776 5.21 -13.87 -9.84
C GLY A 776 3.79 -14.17 -10.33
N PHE A 777 3.16 -15.23 -9.83
CA PHE A 777 1.75 -15.55 -10.12
C PHE A 777 0.79 -14.83 -9.17
N PHE A 778 -0.31 -14.30 -9.69
CA PHE A 778 -1.37 -13.68 -8.90
C PHE A 778 -2.75 -13.97 -9.49
N SER A 779 -3.62 -14.63 -8.72
CA SER A 779 -5.02 -14.87 -9.08
C SER A 779 -5.84 -15.12 -7.81
N ASP A 780 -7.16 -14.98 -7.92
CA ASP A 780 -8.13 -15.32 -6.88
C ASP A 780 -8.93 -16.59 -7.26
N ASN A 781 -9.86 -16.98 -6.39
CA ASN A 781 -10.83 -18.06 -6.59
C ASN A 781 -11.82 -17.72 -7.72
N GLY A 782 -12.37 -18.77 -8.34
CA GLY A 782 -13.28 -18.62 -9.47
C GLY A 782 -14.60 -17.95 -9.09
N VAL A 783 -15.13 -17.14 -10.01
CA VAL A 783 -16.46 -16.55 -9.93
C VAL A 783 -17.36 -17.20 -10.99
N ALA A 784 -17.22 -16.77 -12.24
CA ALA A 784 -17.81 -17.34 -13.46
C ALA A 784 -17.29 -16.55 -14.67
N TRP A 785 -17.44 -17.07 -15.89
CA TRP A 785 -17.13 -16.31 -17.10
C TRP A 785 -18.05 -15.09 -17.29
N GLY A 786 -19.29 -15.19 -16.81
CA GLY A 786 -20.31 -14.17 -16.98
C GLY A 786 -20.73 -13.98 -18.44
N PRO A 787 -21.39 -12.85 -18.79
CA PRO A 787 -21.70 -12.53 -20.18
C PRO A 787 -20.44 -12.14 -20.97
N ALA A 788 -20.39 -12.52 -22.25
CA ALA A 788 -19.34 -12.08 -23.17
C ALA A 788 -19.59 -10.62 -23.58
N THR A 789 -18.80 -9.70 -23.03
CA THR A 789 -18.91 -8.24 -23.25
C THR A 789 -17.81 -7.75 -24.18
N VAL A 790 -18.17 -7.07 -25.26
CA VAL A 790 -17.20 -6.45 -26.19
C VAL A 790 -17.11 -4.98 -25.85
N GLU A 791 -15.95 -4.53 -25.39
CA GLU A 791 -15.78 -3.16 -24.86
C GLU A 791 -15.23 -2.18 -25.88
N PHE A 792 -14.52 -2.68 -26.89
CA PHE A 792 -13.89 -1.86 -27.94
C PHE A 792 -14.47 -2.19 -29.31
N ASP A 793 -14.40 -1.23 -30.24
CA ASP A 793 -14.67 -1.52 -31.66
C ASP A 793 -13.69 -2.59 -32.16
N SER A 794 -14.22 -3.80 -32.42
CA SER A 794 -13.46 -4.94 -32.94
C SER A 794 -12.78 -4.69 -34.29
N SER A 795 -13.11 -3.61 -35.00
CA SER A 795 -12.44 -3.19 -36.24
C SER A 795 -11.16 -2.40 -35.99
N TRP A 796 -10.95 -1.85 -34.79
CA TRP A 796 -9.79 -1.03 -34.40
C TRP A 796 -9.48 0.08 -35.41
N GLY A 797 -10.52 0.75 -35.92
CA GLY A 797 -10.39 1.80 -36.93
C GLY A 797 -9.93 1.29 -38.30
N GLY A 798 -10.09 0.00 -38.60
CA GLY A 798 -9.80 -0.62 -39.89
C GLY A 798 -8.30 -0.75 -40.18
N ALA A 799 -7.78 0.07 -41.10
CA ALA A 799 -6.41 -0.06 -41.60
C ALA A 799 -5.34 0.15 -40.51
N THR A 800 -5.62 1.01 -39.53
CA THR A 800 -4.73 1.27 -38.39
C THR A 800 -4.58 0.02 -37.53
N GLY A 801 -5.69 -0.64 -37.17
CA GLY A 801 -5.67 -1.90 -36.46
C GLY A 801 -4.94 -3.01 -37.22
N ASP A 802 -5.17 -3.12 -38.52
CA ASP A 802 -4.49 -4.09 -39.38
C ASP A 802 -2.96 -3.88 -39.41
N ALA A 803 -2.50 -2.63 -39.38
CA ALA A 803 -1.08 -2.30 -39.31
C ALA A 803 -0.46 -2.76 -37.98
N LYS A 804 -1.17 -2.58 -36.86
CA LYS A 804 -0.69 -3.03 -35.53
C LYS A 804 -0.67 -4.56 -35.39
N ILE A 805 -1.65 -5.26 -35.97
CA ILE A 805 -1.61 -6.74 -36.05
C ILE A 805 -0.36 -7.20 -36.80
N LYS A 806 -0.08 -6.59 -37.96
CA LYS A 806 1.10 -6.92 -38.75
C LYS A 806 2.39 -6.65 -37.98
N TRP A 807 2.46 -5.51 -37.27
CA TRP A 807 3.60 -5.16 -36.44
C TRP A 807 3.87 -6.23 -35.37
N ASN A 808 2.84 -6.63 -34.61
CA ASN A 808 2.96 -7.64 -33.57
C ASN A 808 3.39 -9.01 -34.11
N LEU A 809 2.86 -9.41 -35.28
CA LEU A 809 3.22 -10.66 -35.93
C LEU A 809 4.69 -10.68 -36.36
N GLU A 810 5.20 -9.59 -36.93
CA GLU A 810 6.62 -9.46 -37.27
C GLU A 810 7.50 -9.39 -36.01
N ARG A 811 7.04 -8.72 -34.95
CA ARG A 811 7.77 -8.60 -33.69
C ARG A 811 8.03 -9.96 -33.05
N ILE A 812 7.02 -10.84 -32.96
CA ILE A 812 7.18 -12.19 -32.42
C ILE A 812 8.02 -13.09 -33.35
N LYS A 813 7.85 -12.97 -34.68
CA LYS A 813 8.67 -13.70 -35.64
C LYS A 813 10.15 -13.39 -35.49
N ASN A 814 10.50 -12.11 -35.41
CA ASN A 814 11.88 -11.67 -35.24
C ASN A 814 12.47 -12.18 -33.92
N PHE A 815 11.67 -12.19 -32.85
CA PHE A 815 12.08 -12.75 -31.58
C PHE A 815 12.37 -14.25 -31.66
N ILE A 816 11.48 -15.04 -32.29
CA ILE A 816 11.69 -16.47 -32.54
C ILE A 816 13.02 -16.70 -33.28
N ILE A 817 13.30 -15.90 -34.32
CA ILE A 817 14.57 -16.01 -35.06
C ILE A 817 15.77 -15.69 -34.15
N LYS A 818 15.67 -14.66 -33.31
CA LYS A 818 16.74 -14.20 -32.41
C LYS A 818 17.12 -15.23 -31.35
N THR A 819 16.18 -16.04 -30.85
CA THR A 819 16.48 -17.05 -29.80
C THR A 819 17.11 -18.33 -30.32
N ALA A 820 16.97 -18.63 -31.63
CA ALA A 820 17.47 -19.86 -32.24
C ALA A 820 18.98 -20.10 -32.02
N PRO A 821 19.90 -19.16 -32.31
CA PRO A 821 21.34 -19.36 -32.11
C PRO A 821 21.74 -19.51 -30.63
N LEU A 822 20.87 -19.08 -29.70
CA LEU A 822 21.10 -19.17 -28.26
C LEU A 822 20.63 -20.51 -27.67
N GLY A 823 20.02 -21.39 -28.48
CA GLY A 823 19.45 -22.65 -28.01
C GLY A 823 18.20 -22.50 -27.14
N VAL A 824 17.61 -21.29 -27.08
CA VAL A 824 16.43 -20.98 -26.28
C VAL A 824 15.16 -21.24 -27.10
N LYS A 825 14.29 -22.10 -26.56
CA LYS A 825 13.01 -22.50 -27.19
C LYS A 825 11.90 -21.53 -26.80
N VAL A 826 10.96 -21.28 -27.70
CA VAL A 826 9.86 -20.31 -27.49
C VAL A 826 8.51 -21.02 -27.52
N VAL A 827 7.65 -20.74 -26.53
CA VAL A 827 6.28 -21.24 -26.49
C VAL A 827 5.31 -20.05 -26.46
N GLY A 828 4.54 -19.88 -27.54
CA GLY A 828 3.43 -18.94 -27.57
C GLY A 828 2.19 -19.56 -26.93
N VAL A 829 1.52 -18.86 -26.01
CA VAL A 829 0.31 -19.35 -25.33
C VAL A 829 -0.89 -18.46 -25.65
N VAL A 830 -1.94 -19.03 -26.23
CA VAL A 830 -3.23 -18.36 -26.40
C VAL A 830 -4.13 -18.77 -25.25
N PHE A 831 -4.33 -17.88 -24.28
CA PHE A 831 -5.10 -18.20 -23.08
C PHE A 831 -6.61 -18.30 -23.36
N PRO A 832 -7.34 -19.18 -22.64
CA PRO A 832 -8.80 -19.20 -22.68
C PRO A 832 -9.39 -17.86 -22.22
N GLN A 833 -10.51 -17.49 -22.83
CA GLN A 833 -11.35 -16.35 -22.43
C GLN A 833 -12.81 -16.84 -22.37
N ASN A 834 -13.78 -15.96 -22.12
CA ASN A 834 -15.19 -16.35 -22.10
C ASN A 834 -15.58 -17.10 -23.40
N PRO A 835 -16.04 -18.37 -23.31
CA PRO A 835 -16.38 -19.17 -24.49
C PRO A 835 -17.57 -18.59 -25.28
N GLY A 836 -18.34 -17.68 -24.66
CA GLY A 836 -19.43 -16.93 -25.28
C GLY A 836 -19.00 -15.95 -26.37
N TYR A 837 -17.71 -15.56 -26.45
CA TYR A 837 -17.24 -14.71 -27.55
C TYR A 837 -17.45 -15.36 -28.92
N ARG A 838 -17.59 -16.69 -29.01
CA ARG A 838 -17.94 -17.41 -30.26
C ARG A 838 -19.25 -16.96 -30.90
N GLU A 839 -20.19 -16.58 -30.06
CA GLU A 839 -21.49 -16.06 -30.48
C GLU A 839 -21.44 -14.57 -30.82
N THR A 840 -20.25 -13.96 -30.71
CA THR A 840 -19.98 -12.56 -31.08
C THR A 840 -19.11 -12.48 -32.34
N GLY A 841 -19.12 -11.31 -32.99
CA GLY A 841 -18.20 -11.01 -34.10
C GLY A 841 -16.75 -10.77 -33.66
N ALA A 842 -16.49 -10.59 -32.36
CA ALA A 842 -15.18 -10.35 -31.78
C ALA A 842 -14.47 -11.65 -31.37
N TRP A 843 -13.14 -11.63 -31.37
CA TRP A 843 -12.31 -12.73 -30.86
C TRP A 843 -12.37 -12.81 -29.33
N GLY A 844 -12.17 -11.67 -28.68
CA GLY A 844 -12.27 -11.50 -27.23
C GLY A 844 -12.85 -10.14 -26.85
N ARG A 845 -12.67 -9.76 -25.58
CA ARG A 845 -13.23 -8.55 -24.96
C ARG A 845 -12.95 -7.27 -25.73
N TYR A 846 -11.72 -7.13 -26.21
CA TYR A 846 -11.23 -5.91 -26.87
C TYR A 846 -11.17 -6.03 -28.39
N GLY A 847 -11.74 -7.10 -28.99
CA GLY A 847 -11.58 -7.42 -30.42
C GLY A 847 -10.53 -8.52 -30.66
N PRO A 848 -9.81 -8.52 -31.80
CA PRO A 848 -10.25 -7.94 -33.07
C PRO A 848 -11.47 -8.70 -33.59
N ARG A 849 -11.93 -8.39 -34.81
CA ARG A 849 -12.85 -9.28 -35.54
C ARG A 849 -12.31 -10.70 -35.57
N ARG A 850 -13.16 -11.68 -35.28
CA ARG A 850 -12.77 -13.11 -35.21
C ARG A 850 -12.03 -13.58 -36.46
N SER A 851 -12.44 -13.14 -37.64
CA SER A 851 -11.78 -13.48 -38.91
C SER A 851 -10.31 -13.02 -38.98
N LYS A 852 -9.98 -11.88 -38.38
CA LYS A 852 -8.61 -11.36 -38.31
C LYS A 852 -7.76 -12.17 -37.33
N ALA A 853 -8.31 -12.49 -36.15
CA ALA A 853 -7.64 -13.36 -35.18
C ALA A 853 -7.32 -14.75 -35.78
N MET A 854 -8.25 -15.35 -36.52
CA MET A 854 -7.99 -16.64 -37.19
C MET A 854 -6.84 -16.55 -38.20
N ALA A 855 -6.75 -15.48 -38.99
CA ALA A 855 -5.64 -15.28 -39.93
C ALA A 855 -4.27 -15.13 -39.22
N VAL A 856 -4.26 -14.56 -38.00
CA VAL A 856 -3.06 -14.51 -37.15
C VAL A 856 -2.69 -15.90 -36.65
N LEU A 857 -3.64 -16.67 -36.15
CA LEU A 857 -3.40 -18.05 -35.70
C LEU A 857 -2.86 -18.94 -36.84
N ASP A 858 -3.39 -18.81 -38.05
CA ASP A 858 -2.87 -19.50 -39.24
C ASP A 858 -1.41 -19.12 -39.53
N SER A 859 -1.02 -17.88 -39.25
CA SER A 859 0.36 -17.41 -39.41
C SER A 859 1.27 -17.99 -38.34
N LEU A 860 0.84 -18.04 -37.08
CA LEU A 860 1.59 -18.64 -35.98
C LEU A 860 1.74 -20.16 -36.15
N ASN A 861 0.72 -20.86 -36.66
CA ASN A 861 0.81 -22.27 -37.00
C ASN A 861 1.83 -22.55 -38.12
N ARG A 862 1.94 -21.65 -39.09
CA ARG A 862 3.02 -21.71 -40.10
C ARG A 862 4.40 -21.50 -39.47
N TYR A 863 4.55 -20.54 -38.55
CA TYR A 863 5.81 -20.34 -37.83
C TYR A 863 6.22 -21.57 -37.03
N GLN A 864 5.29 -22.28 -36.39
CA GLN A 864 5.60 -23.54 -35.71
C GLN A 864 6.17 -24.60 -36.65
N SER A 865 5.74 -24.60 -37.92
CA SER A 865 6.24 -25.52 -38.94
C SER A 865 7.60 -25.08 -39.50
N GLU A 866 7.84 -23.77 -39.58
CA GLU A 866 9.06 -23.15 -40.11
C GLU A 866 10.21 -23.12 -39.08
N TYR A 867 9.89 -22.94 -37.79
CA TYR A 867 10.84 -22.77 -36.69
C TYR A 867 10.67 -23.90 -35.67
N PRO A 868 11.47 -25.00 -35.73
CA PRO A 868 11.29 -26.18 -34.89
C PRO A 868 11.41 -25.92 -33.38
N HIS A 869 12.08 -24.84 -32.97
CA HIS A 869 12.23 -24.41 -31.57
C HIS A 869 11.05 -23.55 -31.07
N PHE A 870 10.07 -23.25 -31.92
CA PHE A 870 8.83 -22.58 -31.56
C PHE A 870 7.65 -23.56 -31.48
N ARG A 871 6.79 -23.41 -30.48
CA ARG A 871 5.49 -24.10 -30.39
C ARG A 871 4.38 -23.13 -29.99
N LEU A 872 3.18 -23.38 -30.50
CA LEU A 872 1.96 -22.66 -30.12
C LEU A 872 1.09 -23.58 -29.25
N LEU A 873 0.79 -23.13 -28.04
CA LEU A 873 -0.17 -23.73 -27.13
C LEU A 873 -1.48 -22.92 -27.18
N ASP A 874 -2.41 -23.32 -28.05
CA ASP A 874 -3.72 -22.69 -28.14
C ASP A 874 -4.71 -23.37 -27.18
N GLU A 875 -4.87 -22.78 -25.99
CA GLU A 875 -5.85 -23.22 -24.99
C GLU A 875 -7.19 -22.49 -25.12
N ASN A 876 -7.28 -21.45 -25.95
CA ASN A 876 -8.55 -20.81 -26.30
C ASN A 876 -9.37 -21.67 -27.26
N LYS A 877 -8.70 -22.32 -28.23
CA LYS A 877 -9.35 -23.24 -29.19
C LYS A 877 -10.54 -22.60 -29.89
N ASN A 878 -10.39 -21.32 -30.27
CA ASN A 878 -11.45 -20.51 -30.87
C ASN A 878 -12.75 -20.50 -30.02
N GLY A 879 -12.62 -20.50 -28.70
CA GLY A 879 -13.70 -20.59 -27.71
C GLY A 879 -14.26 -21.99 -27.43
N TYR A 880 -13.79 -23.05 -28.12
CA TYR A 880 -14.21 -24.46 -27.89
C TYR A 880 -13.41 -25.16 -26.78
N HIS A 881 -12.87 -24.39 -25.85
CA HIS A 881 -12.05 -24.90 -24.77
C HIS A 881 -12.90 -25.50 -23.64
N ASP A 882 -12.25 -26.29 -22.79
CA ASP A 882 -12.88 -27.05 -21.70
C ASP A 882 -12.70 -26.37 -20.33
N TYR A 883 -12.74 -25.04 -20.31
CA TYR A 883 -12.62 -24.24 -19.08
C TYR A 883 -14.01 -23.74 -18.71
N GLY A 884 -14.64 -24.40 -17.74
CA GLY A 884 -15.96 -24.03 -17.22
C GLY A 884 -15.91 -22.74 -16.39
N ASP A 885 -17.05 -22.34 -15.84
CA ASP A 885 -17.17 -21.12 -15.02
C ASP A 885 -16.26 -21.14 -13.78
N GLU A 886 -16.04 -22.31 -13.18
CA GLU A 886 -15.13 -22.48 -12.05
C GLU A 886 -13.66 -22.16 -12.40
N CYS A 887 -13.30 -22.26 -13.68
CA CYS A 887 -11.99 -21.92 -14.19
C CYS A 887 -11.82 -20.41 -14.46
N ALA A 888 -12.88 -19.61 -14.33
CA ALA A 888 -12.90 -18.21 -14.69
C ALA A 888 -12.84 -17.31 -13.44
N LEU A 889 -11.89 -16.37 -13.44
CA LEU A 889 -11.87 -15.29 -12.46
C LEU A 889 -12.83 -14.17 -12.90
N ASN A 890 -12.83 -13.87 -14.19
CA ASN A 890 -13.70 -12.91 -14.85
C ASN A 890 -13.83 -13.29 -16.35
N THR A 891 -14.36 -12.40 -17.19
CA THR A 891 -14.65 -12.67 -18.61
C THR A 891 -13.42 -13.01 -19.48
N ASP A 892 -12.21 -12.72 -19.03
CA ASP A 892 -10.99 -12.90 -19.83
C ASP A 892 -9.74 -13.31 -19.03
N HIS A 893 -9.90 -13.69 -17.76
CA HIS A 893 -8.84 -14.17 -16.88
C HIS A 893 -9.24 -15.50 -16.21
N LEU A 894 -8.26 -16.37 -16.03
CA LEU A 894 -8.46 -17.64 -15.32
C LEU A 894 -8.41 -17.45 -13.81
N SER A 895 -9.17 -18.29 -13.10
CA SER A 895 -9.06 -18.50 -11.66
C SER A 895 -7.86 -19.39 -11.33
N ILE A 896 -7.58 -19.59 -10.04
CA ILE A 896 -6.57 -20.57 -9.59
C ILE A 896 -6.80 -21.97 -10.21
N GLN A 897 -8.05 -22.41 -10.36
CA GLN A 897 -8.36 -23.71 -10.97
C GLN A 897 -8.03 -23.73 -12.47
N GLY A 898 -8.42 -22.69 -13.20
CA GLY A 898 -8.09 -22.55 -14.62
C GLY A 898 -6.59 -22.45 -14.86
N ALA A 899 -5.90 -21.66 -14.04
CA ALA A 899 -4.46 -21.46 -14.10
C ALA A 899 -3.69 -22.76 -13.87
N SER A 900 -4.08 -23.55 -12.86
CA SER A 900 -3.52 -24.89 -12.61
C SER A 900 -3.66 -25.78 -13.85
N LYS A 901 -4.82 -25.78 -14.50
CA LYS A 901 -5.10 -26.56 -15.70
C LYS A 901 -4.23 -26.16 -16.91
N VAL A 902 -4.12 -24.87 -17.22
CA VAL A 902 -3.21 -24.38 -18.28
C VAL A 902 -1.76 -24.72 -17.94
N THR A 903 -1.35 -24.50 -16.69
CA THR A 903 0.03 -24.75 -16.23
C THR A 903 0.44 -26.21 -16.42
N LEU A 904 -0.42 -27.17 -16.09
CA LEU A 904 -0.14 -28.60 -16.30
C LEU A 904 0.00 -28.98 -17.78
N ARG A 905 -0.78 -28.34 -18.66
CA ARG A 905 -0.70 -28.54 -20.11
C ARG A 905 0.58 -27.94 -20.67
N LEU A 906 0.94 -26.74 -20.23
CA LEU A 906 2.21 -26.10 -20.55
C LEU A 906 3.40 -26.95 -20.09
N ASP A 907 3.40 -27.43 -18.84
CA ASP A 907 4.46 -28.29 -18.30
C ASP A 907 4.63 -29.57 -19.12
N SER A 908 3.52 -30.14 -19.59
CA SER A 908 3.53 -31.32 -20.46
C SER A 908 4.16 -31.01 -21.81
N LEU A 909 3.81 -29.88 -22.43
CA LEU A 909 4.44 -29.43 -23.68
C LEU A 909 5.94 -29.18 -23.49
N LEU A 910 6.34 -28.44 -22.45
CA LEU A 910 7.74 -28.14 -22.17
C LEU A 910 8.60 -29.40 -22.02
N ARG A 911 8.09 -30.45 -21.34
CA ARG A 911 8.78 -31.76 -21.26
C ARG A 911 8.99 -32.43 -22.61
N THR A 912 8.04 -32.32 -23.54
CA THR A 912 8.20 -32.88 -24.90
C THR A 912 9.22 -32.13 -25.73
N MET A 913 9.49 -30.88 -25.36
CA MET A 913 10.43 -30.00 -26.02
C MET A 913 11.82 -30.01 -25.39
N LYS A 914 12.08 -30.74 -24.30
CA LYS A 914 13.40 -30.74 -23.65
C LYS A 914 14.49 -31.31 -24.55
#